data_AF-A0A840ZLV7-F1
#
_entry.id   AF-A0A840ZLV7-F1
#
_cell.length_a   1.000
_cell.length_b   1.000
_cell.length_c   1.000
_cell.angle_alpha   90.00
_cell.angle_beta   90.00
_cell.angle_gamma   90.00
#
_symmetry.space_group_name_H-M   'P 1'
#
loop_
_entity.id
_entity.type
_entity.pdbx_description
1 polymer ?
#
loop_
_entity_poly.entity_id
_entity_poly.type
_entity_poly.pdbx_seq_one_letter_code
_entity_poly.pdbx_strand_id
1 'polypeptide(L)'
;MAREPAVLVLAPMPAAPASAGNRRRLVATCEALARGGFAVDLAYLAHEDQVYRRFGQHPPTDLSAMEETFRNVFLIEPRAVIPLKTRAPCFGIDEWCPAEAGEFVAWYFSQYPETRAALVNYVFLSAALERVPPGVLRLIDTHDRFADRQTQYRPFRAEPNFFYTDAAGEAAGLARADVVLAIQAAEARHFAEISPARVLLLPPLFPPQRPFAVPERVARIGFLGHGNDPNLFSIGRFARAWAQGWTPDRPELVIAGEICRSLAGLEGPGVRLLGYLDSLADFYAQADLVVAPMLMGSGLKMKVGEALSYGRPVIGTEIGLEGFEPEDPAHRCRDAEEVKATVLAVVEDGQALARLTAASERLFARYADAAETAEAELIGLLVSHHEGRGAPSPRTRGEGRDDLVVIATSGSDGEGALPDETHPTTPPHHRLPVHFGDDGVAEVLSPRAGRGDAHGASASPENIVLTGGGITITGEHSARSRPATDPDLGILVAIERRPGDGNAASYAPERRRWFARAAQAEGPVPRLGALDVALSPEWVRSRALLPAARTALALAFADMAADWEAVGRIVGRAGERIEIATGLPGVLASGAHPTAAFLIGEDSATELRLERVTPLQIRSSGAYADLTGRLPAPVPVSLGLRAEAQPPAGARRLLLLTDDGVGRISLEAS
;
A
#
# COMPACT_ATOMS: atom_id res chain seq x y z
N MET A 1 -24.20 23.68 22.21
CA MET A 1 -22.73 23.47 22.15
C MET A 1 -22.27 24.02 20.81
N ALA A 2 -21.24 24.88 20.78
CA ALA A 2 -20.69 25.34 19.52
C ALA A 2 -20.11 24.12 18.76
N ARG A 3 -20.44 23.97 17.47
CA ARG A 3 -19.83 22.93 16.64
C ARG A 3 -18.35 23.29 16.45
N GLU A 4 -17.49 22.32 16.66
CA GLU A 4 -16.05 22.43 16.41
C GLU A 4 -15.79 22.83 14.94
N PRO A 5 -14.87 23.77 14.67
CA PRO A 5 -14.55 24.18 13.30
C PRO A 5 -14.01 22.98 12.52
N ALA A 6 -14.36 22.89 11.25
CA ALA A 6 -14.07 21.70 10.46
C ALA A 6 -13.25 21.99 9.20
N VAL A 7 -12.48 20.98 8.81
CA VAL A 7 -11.73 20.93 7.55
C VAL A 7 -12.15 19.68 6.77
N LEU A 8 -12.52 19.86 5.50
CA LEU A 8 -12.67 18.76 4.56
C LEU A 8 -11.28 18.35 4.07
N VAL A 9 -10.91 17.08 4.20
CA VAL A 9 -9.67 16.52 3.65
C VAL A 9 -10.02 15.52 2.55
N LEU A 10 -9.63 15.79 1.31
CA LEU A 10 -9.77 14.88 0.18
C LEU A 10 -8.43 14.18 -0.08
N ALA A 11 -8.42 12.85 -0.12
CA ALA A 11 -7.21 12.06 -0.27
C ALA A 11 -7.38 10.84 -1.20
N PRO A 12 -6.43 10.54 -2.10
CA PRO A 12 -6.46 9.34 -2.96
C PRO A 12 -5.95 8.06 -2.28
N MET A 13 -5.54 8.15 -1.01
CA MET A 13 -5.01 7.07 -0.19
C MET A 13 -5.79 6.97 1.13
N PRO A 14 -5.92 5.77 1.71
CA PRO A 14 -6.60 5.61 2.98
C PRO A 14 -5.71 6.14 4.13
N ALA A 15 -6.33 6.64 5.18
CA ALA A 15 -5.62 7.04 6.39
C ALA A 15 -5.28 5.85 7.31
N ALA A 16 -6.00 4.72 7.18
CA ALA A 16 -5.71 3.50 7.93
C ALA A 16 -5.64 2.26 7.02
N PRO A 17 -4.63 1.39 7.20
CA PRO A 17 -3.47 1.54 8.07
C PRO A 17 -2.44 2.51 7.46
N ALA A 18 -1.73 3.24 8.33
CA ALA A 18 -0.65 4.17 7.97
C ALA A 18 0.68 3.43 7.66
N SER A 19 0.62 2.48 6.73
CA SER A 19 1.72 1.56 6.39
C SER A 19 2.66 2.06 5.29
N ALA A 20 2.37 3.20 4.68
CA ALA A 20 3.17 3.82 3.62
C ALA A 20 3.42 5.31 3.90
N GLY A 21 4.48 5.87 3.30
CA GLY A 21 4.91 7.24 3.58
C GLY A 21 3.85 8.31 3.29
N ASN A 22 3.13 8.17 2.18
CA ASN A 22 2.02 9.05 1.80
C ASN A 22 0.84 8.98 2.77
N ARG A 23 0.49 7.78 3.24
CA ARG A 23 -0.56 7.57 4.26
C ARG A 23 -0.16 8.15 5.61
N ARG A 24 1.11 7.98 6.00
CA ARG A 24 1.66 8.61 7.21
C ARG A 24 1.65 10.12 7.13
N ARG A 25 1.96 10.69 5.96
CA ARG A 25 1.83 12.13 5.71
C ARG A 25 0.38 12.59 5.90
N LEU A 26 -0.59 11.92 5.27
CA LEU A 26 -2.01 12.22 5.45
C LEU A 26 -2.41 12.22 6.93
N VAL A 27 -2.05 11.16 7.67
CA VAL A 27 -2.36 11.06 9.10
C VAL A 27 -1.69 12.18 9.89
N ALA A 28 -0.40 12.44 9.68
CA ALA A 28 0.33 13.49 10.39
C ALA A 28 -0.28 14.88 10.17
N THR A 29 -0.68 15.21 8.93
CA THR A 29 -1.37 16.46 8.62
C THR A 29 -2.74 16.53 9.31
N CYS A 30 -3.52 15.45 9.30
CA CYS A 30 -4.81 15.40 9.99
C CYS A 30 -4.68 15.51 11.52
N GLU A 31 -3.66 14.87 12.11
CA GLU A 31 -3.37 14.98 13.54
C GLU A 31 -2.96 16.41 13.94
N ALA A 32 -2.20 17.11 13.08
CA ALA A 32 -1.88 18.52 13.28
C ALA A 32 -3.15 19.39 13.31
N LEU A 33 -4.07 19.18 12.36
CA LEU A 33 -5.37 19.87 12.35
C LEU A 33 -6.17 19.59 13.63
N ALA A 34 -6.21 18.33 14.07
CA ALA A 34 -6.90 17.94 15.30
C ALA A 34 -6.28 18.59 16.55
N ARG A 35 -4.93 18.65 16.66
CA ARG A 35 -4.23 19.39 17.72
C ARG A 35 -4.55 20.87 17.70
N GLY A 36 -4.77 21.44 16.52
CA GLY A 36 -5.24 22.82 16.33
C GLY A 36 -6.70 23.06 16.67
N GLY A 37 -7.45 22.05 17.14
CA GLY A 37 -8.86 22.15 17.51
C GLY A 37 -9.83 22.12 16.33
N PHE A 38 -9.40 21.56 15.20
CA PHE A 38 -10.27 21.35 14.04
C PHE A 38 -10.75 19.90 13.97
N ALA A 39 -12.05 19.72 13.81
CA ALA A 39 -12.61 18.43 13.40
C ALA A 39 -12.26 18.16 11.93
N VAL A 40 -11.92 16.91 11.62
CA VAL A 40 -11.54 16.50 10.26
C VAL A 40 -12.62 15.59 9.67
N ASP A 41 -13.12 15.98 8.49
CA ASP A 41 -13.94 15.12 7.65
C ASP A 41 -13.08 14.57 6.51
N LEU A 42 -12.89 13.26 6.46
CA LEU A 42 -12.07 12.60 5.47
C LEU A 42 -12.93 12.12 4.30
N ALA A 43 -12.64 12.64 3.10
CA ALA A 43 -13.11 12.11 1.84
C ALA A 43 -12.02 11.24 1.21
N TYR A 44 -12.15 9.93 1.36
CA TYR A 44 -11.23 8.96 0.76
C TYR A 44 -11.67 8.60 -0.66
N LEU A 45 -10.94 9.12 -1.65
CA LEU A 45 -11.03 8.66 -3.02
C LEU A 45 -10.26 7.35 -3.16
N ALA A 46 -10.96 6.25 -3.45
CA ALA A 46 -10.45 4.88 -3.49
C ALA A 46 -9.49 4.59 -4.66
N HIS A 47 -8.59 5.51 -4.97
CA HIS A 47 -7.60 5.42 -6.03
C HIS A 47 -6.59 4.32 -5.72
N GLU A 48 -5.94 4.38 -4.55
CA GLU A 48 -4.94 3.36 -4.17
C GLU A 48 -5.56 1.95 -4.15
N ASP A 49 -6.80 1.82 -3.66
CA ASP A 49 -7.61 0.61 -3.74
C ASP A 49 -7.72 0.04 -5.17
N GLN A 50 -8.00 0.89 -6.17
CA GLN A 50 -8.04 0.45 -7.56
C GLN A 50 -6.69 -0.13 -8.02
N VAL A 51 -5.58 0.45 -7.57
CA VAL A 51 -4.24 -0.04 -7.91
C VAL A 51 -4.01 -1.43 -7.33
N TYR A 52 -4.31 -1.64 -6.03
CA TYR A 52 -4.24 -2.95 -5.41
C TYR A 52 -5.11 -3.98 -6.15
N ARG A 53 -6.39 -3.65 -6.41
CA ARG A 53 -7.33 -4.52 -7.12
C ARG A 53 -6.82 -4.88 -8.52
N ARG A 54 -6.21 -3.93 -9.25
CA ARG A 54 -5.64 -4.15 -10.60
C ARG A 54 -4.50 -5.16 -10.62
N PHE A 55 -3.73 -5.24 -9.55
CA PHE A 55 -2.66 -6.24 -9.39
C PHE A 55 -3.12 -7.50 -8.66
N GLY A 56 -4.44 -7.70 -8.55
CA GLY A 56 -5.03 -8.89 -7.92
C GLY A 56 -4.84 -8.96 -6.41
N GLN A 57 -4.50 -7.83 -5.77
CA GLN A 57 -4.27 -7.72 -4.33
C GLN A 57 -5.51 -7.13 -3.65
N HIS A 58 -5.77 -7.54 -2.39
CA HIS A 58 -6.77 -6.89 -1.56
C HIS A 58 -6.21 -5.55 -1.06
N PRO A 59 -6.94 -4.43 -1.21
CA PRO A 59 -6.51 -3.17 -0.62
C PRO A 59 -6.36 -3.30 0.90
N PRO A 60 -5.29 -2.79 1.51
CA PRO A 60 -5.11 -2.89 2.94
C PRO A 60 -6.04 -1.94 3.74
N THR A 61 -6.94 -1.22 3.08
CA THR A 61 -7.82 -0.18 3.65
C THR A 61 -8.66 -0.67 4.82
N ASP A 62 -8.59 0.06 5.93
CA ASP A 62 -9.38 -0.17 7.14
C ASP A 62 -10.35 1.00 7.36
N LEU A 63 -11.59 0.83 6.90
CA LEU A 63 -12.63 1.87 7.03
C LEU A 63 -13.04 2.10 8.48
N SER A 64 -13.17 1.04 9.27
CA SER A 64 -13.57 1.15 10.68
C SER A 64 -12.56 1.94 11.49
N ALA A 65 -11.26 1.70 11.31
CA ALA A 65 -10.22 2.48 11.99
C ALA A 65 -10.24 3.97 11.58
N MET A 66 -10.59 4.29 10.33
CA MET A 66 -10.79 5.67 9.91
C MET A 66 -12.03 6.29 10.57
N GLU A 67 -13.15 5.57 10.63
CA GLU A 67 -14.40 6.04 11.27
C GLU A 67 -14.24 6.28 12.78
N GLU A 68 -13.33 5.59 13.44
CA GLU A 68 -12.95 5.84 14.84
C GLU A 68 -12.13 7.12 15.02
N THR A 69 -11.43 7.57 13.98
CA THR A 69 -10.45 8.68 14.05
C THR A 69 -11.05 10.00 13.56
N PHE A 70 -11.80 9.97 12.45
CA PHE A 70 -12.31 11.17 11.79
C PHE A 70 -13.76 11.44 12.20
N ARG A 71 -14.16 12.71 12.20
CA ARG A 71 -15.55 13.08 12.53
C ARG A 71 -16.53 12.47 11.53
N ASN A 72 -16.19 12.48 10.25
CA ASN A 72 -16.90 11.77 9.19
C ASN A 72 -15.89 11.15 8.22
N VAL A 73 -16.23 9.98 7.68
CA VAL A 73 -15.48 9.33 6.59
C VAL A 73 -16.41 9.11 5.41
N PHE A 74 -15.98 9.54 4.23
CA PHE A 74 -16.70 9.37 2.99
C PHE A 74 -15.84 8.58 2.01
N LEU A 75 -16.34 7.43 1.57
CA LEU A 75 -15.71 6.65 0.52
C LEU A 75 -16.22 7.10 -0.85
N ILE A 76 -15.30 7.52 -1.72
CA ILE A 76 -15.58 7.87 -3.12
C ILE A 76 -14.95 6.78 -3.99
N GLU A 77 -15.78 5.92 -4.58
CA GLU A 77 -15.32 4.93 -5.55
C GLU A 77 -15.40 5.51 -6.98
N PRO A 78 -14.26 5.77 -7.65
CA PRO A 78 -14.28 6.26 -9.03
C PRO A 78 -14.84 5.19 -9.96
N ARG A 79 -15.75 5.58 -10.87
CA ARG A 79 -16.33 4.62 -11.83
C ARG A 79 -15.33 4.22 -12.92
N ALA A 80 -14.51 5.18 -13.33
CA ALA A 80 -13.46 4.96 -14.32
C ALA A 80 -12.20 4.39 -13.65
N VAL A 81 -11.49 3.54 -14.41
CA VAL A 81 -10.17 3.06 -14.01
C VAL A 81 -9.16 4.18 -14.21
N ILE A 82 -8.42 4.51 -13.16
CA ILE A 82 -7.43 5.58 -13.23
C ILE A 82 -6.21 5.11 -14.05
N PRO A 83 -5.74 5.89 -15.05
CA PRO A 83 -4.69 5.45 -15.95
C PRO A 83 -3.31 5.46 -15.27
N LEU A 84 -2.71 4.29 -15.10
CA LEU A 84 -1.33 4.17 -14.59
C LEU A 84 -0.25 4.46 -15.63
N LYS A 85 -0.62 4.62 -16.90
CA LYS A 85 0.29 4.94 -18.02
C LYS A 85 -0.39 5.89 -18.98
N THR A 86 0.39 6.73 -19.64
CA THR A 86 -0.05 7.62 -20.72
C THR A 86 0.76 7.37 -21.99
N ARG A 87 0.15 7.66 -23.15
CA ARG A 87 0.84 7.68 -24.45
C ARG A 87 1.40 9.06 -24.78
N ALA A 88 1.00 10.09 -24.03
CA ALA A 88 1.56 11.42 -24.13
C ALA A 88 2.93 11.48 -23.42
N PRO A 89 3.73 12.54 -23.64
CA PRO A 89 5.01 12.70 -22.94
C PRO A 89 4.89 12.79 -21.41
N CYS A 90 3.72 13.20 -20.91
CA CYS A 90 3.35 13.22 -19.49
C CYS A 90 1.82 13.22 -19.33
N PHE A 91 1.32 13.04 -18.10
CA PHE A 91 -0.11 13.11 -17.82
C PHE A 91 -0.60 14.57 -17.81
N GLY A 92 -1.85 14.77 -18.25
CA GLY A 92 -2.55 16.03 -17.98
C GLY A 92 -2.76 16.20 -16.48
N ILE A 93 -2.74 17.44 -15.97
CA ILE A 93 -2.82 17.71 -14.53
C ILE A 93 -4.07 17.11 -13.87
N ASP A 94 -5.18 17.05 -14.61
CA ASP A 94 -6.48 16.57 -14.11
C ASP A 94 -6.75 15.09 -14.42
N GLU A 95 -5.82 14.40 -15.10
CA GLU A 95 -6.06 13.05 -15.62
C GLU A 95 -6.25 12.00 -14.51
N TRP A 96 -5.75 12.29 -13.30
CA TRP A 96 -5.96 11.47 -12.09
C TRP A 96 -7.02 12.05 -11.14
N CYS A 97 -7.74 13.11 -11.55
CA CYS A 97 -8.90 13.66 -10.82
C CYS A 97 -10.22 13.22 -11.48
N PRO A 98 -10.87 12.15 -11.00
CA PRO A 98 -12.19 11.77 -11.51
C PRO A 98 -13.24 12.86 -11.21
N ALA A 99 -14.25 12.97 -12.08
CA ALA A 99 -15.32 13.97 -11.93
C ALA A 99 -16.06 13.83 -10.59
N GLU A 100 -16.20 12.60 -10.11
CA GLU A 100 -16.79 12.23 -8.82
C GLU A 100 -16.14 12.97 -7.64
N ALA A 101 -14.84 13.28 -7.71
CA ALA A 101 -14.16 14.04 -6.66
C ALA A 101 -14.72 15.48 -6.56
N GLY A 102 -14.89 16.16 -7.71
CA GLY A 102 -15.47 17.50 -7.75
C GLY A 102 -16.98 17.51 -7.46
N GLU A 103 -17.72 16.50 -7.92
CA GLU A 103 -19.14 16.32 -7.60
C GLU A 103 -19.34 16.13 -6.09
N PHE A 104 -18.50 15.29 -5.47
CA PHE A 104 -18.50 15.10 -4.03
C PHE A 104 -18.20 16.39 -3.28
N VAL A 105 -17.15 17.14 -3.67
CA VAL A 105 -16.81 18.42 -3.01
C VAL A 105 -18.00 19.39 -3.06
N ALA A 106 -18.66 19.51 -4.22
CA ALA A 106 -19.85 20.36 -4.34
C ALA A 106 -21.00 19.89 -3.44
N TRP A 107 -21.27 18.58 -3.40
CA TRP A 107 -22.28 18.00 -2.52
C TRP A 107 -21.94 18.23 -1.05
N TYR A 108 -20.70 17.98 -0.63
CA TYR A 108 -20.26 18.10 0.75
C TYR A 108 -20.51 19.52 1.27
N PHE A 109 -20.07 20.55 0.55
CA PHE A 109 -20.29 21.93 0.99
C PHE A 109 -21.76 22.38 0.97
N SER A 110 -22.63 21.67 0.25
CA SER A 110 -24.09 21.88 0.35
C SER A 110 -24.69 21.30 1.64
N GLN A 111 -24.07 20.25 2.20
CA GLN A 111 -24.53 19.57 3.42
C GLN A 111 -23.86 20.12 4.69
N TYR A 112 -22.60 20.57 4.57
CA TYR A 112 -21.76 21.08 5.64
C TYR A 112 -21.29 22.52 5.35
N PRO A 113 -22.22 23.49 5.24
CA PRO A 113 -21.90 24.89 4.91
C PRO A 113 -21.05 25.61 5.98
N GLU A 114 -20.90 25.03 7.17
CA GLU A 114 -20.04 25.52 8.24
C GLU A 114 -18.55 25.23 8.03
N THR A 115 -18.21 24.24 7.19
CA THR A 115 -16.82 23.88 6.90
C THR A 115 -16.14 25.03 6.15
N ARG A 116 -14.98 25.49 6.65
CA ARG A 116 -14.33 26.72 6.16
C ARG A 116 -12.99 26.50 5.46
N ALA A 117 -12.50 25.27 5.41
CA ALA A 117 -11.32 24.91 4.64
C ALA A 117 -11.52 23.55 3.94
N ALA A 118 -10.92 23.44 2.76
CA ALA A 118 -10.78 22.20 2.00
C ALA A 118 -9.30 21.95 1.72
N LEU A 119 -8.79 20.82 2.18
CA LEU A 119 -7.43 20.35 1.92
C LEU A 119 -7.49 19.18 0.94
N VAL A 120 -6.80 19.32 -0.19
CA VAL A 120 -6.67 18.25 -1.19
C VAL A 120 -5.25 17.69 -1.16
N ASN A 121 -5.12 16.36 -1.09
CA ASN A 121 -3.83 15.68 -1.14
C ASN A 121 -3.46 15.38 -2.59
N TYR A 122 -2.24 15.79 -2.95
CA TYR A 122 -1.65 15.80 -4.29
C TYR A 122 -2.27 16.82 -5.26
N VAL A 123 -1.38 17.46 -6.04
CA VAL A 123 -1.76 18.46 -7.06
C VAL A 123 -2.66 17.87 -8.16
N PHE A 124 -2.56 16.57 -8.44
CA PHE A 124 -3.37 15.93 -9.48
C PHE A 124 -4.85 15.81 -9.11
N LEU A 125 -5.25 16.08 -7.85
CA LEU A 125 -6.66 16.21 -7.45
C LEU A 125 -7.14 17.67 -7.39
N SER A 126 -6.30 18.63 -7.78
CA SER A 126 -6.57 20.06 -7.62
C SER A 126 -7.82 20.55 -8.36
N ALA A 127 -8.26 19.88 -9.43
CA ALA A 127 -9.52 20.22 -10.11
C ALA A 127 -10.75 20.13 -9.18
N ALA A 128 -10.71 19.31 -8.12
CA ALA A 128 -11.77 19.26 -7.13
C ALA A 128 -11.95 20.59 -6.37
N LEU A 129 -10.89 21.41 -6.26
CA LEU A 129 -10.93 22.72 -5.60
C LEU A 129 -11.76 23.76 -6.37
N GLU A 130 -11.97 23.58 -7.67
CA GLU A 130 -12.83 24.45 -8.48
C GLU A 130 -14.30 24.39 -8.04
N ARG A 131 -14.67 23.32 -7.32
CA ARG A 131 -16.01 23.09 -6.78
C ARG A 131 -16.18 23.58 -5.35
N VAL A 132 -15.12 24.08 -4.73
CA VAL A 132 -15.15 24.68 -3.39
C VAL A 132 -15.79 26.08 -3.45
N PRO A 133 -16.81 26.38 -2.62
CA PRO A 133 -17.53 27.65 -2.69
C PRO A 133 -16.66 28.85 -2.29
N PRO A 134 -17.03 30.08 -2.73
CA PRO A 134 -16.30 31.29 -2.35
C PRO A 134 -16.26 31.51 -0.83
N GLY A 135 -15.09 31.86 -0.30
CA GLY A 135 -14.87 32.13 1.13
C GLY A 135 -14.49 30.90 1.96
N VAL A 136 -14.46 29.71 1.38
CA VAL A 136 -13.78 28.54 1.94
C VAL A 136 -12.32 28.57 1.47
N LEU A 137 -11.39 28.36 2.40
CA LEU A 137 -9.96 28.33 2.11
C LEU A 137 -9.59 27.04 1.39
N ARG A 138 -8.89 27.15 0.26
CA ARG A 138 -8.44 26.01 -0.55
C ARG A 138 -6.97 25.73 -0.29
N LEU A 139 -6.67 24.51 0.15
CA LEU A 139 -5.31 24.06 0.42
C LEU A 139 -4.95 22.84 -0.43
N ILE A 140 -3.68 22.74 -0.83
CA ILE A 140 -3.09 21.53 -1.41
C ILE A 140 -1.95 21.04 -0.53
N ASP A 141 -1.98 19.79 -0.10
CA ASP A 141 -0.80 19.08 0.43
C ASP A 141 -0.11 18.38 -0.75
N THR A 142 1.11 18.79 -1.12
CA THR A 142 1.69 18.38 -2.41
C THR A 142 2.23 16.95 -2.42
N HIS A 143 2.74 16.46 -1.28
CA HIS A 143 3.43 15.16 -1.08
C HIS A 143 4.70 14.92 -1.92
N ASP A 144 4.71 15.34 -3.19
CA ASP A 144 5.82 15.23 -4.14
C ASP A 144 5.82 16.45 -5.07
N ARG A 145 6.97 16.70 -5.71
CA ARG A 145 7.06 17.45 -6.97
C ARG A 145 6.84 16.51 -8.16
N PHE A 146 5.88 16.85 -9.03
CA PHE A 146 5.52 16.05 -10.19
C PHE A 146 6.07 16.56 -11.51
N ALA A 147 6.44 17.85 -11.61
CA ALA A 147 7.06 18.40 -12.80
C ALA A 147 8.35 17.64 -13.14
N ASP A 148 8.38 17.17 -14.39
CA ASP A 148 9.55 16.56 -15.02
C ASP A 148 10.10 15.33 -14.29
N ARG A 149 9.29 14.66 -13.46
CA ARG A 149 9.68 13.46 -12.70
C ARG A 149 10.25 12.36 -13.60
N GLN A 150 9.75 12.23 -14.83
CA GLN A 150 10.25 11.31 -15.84
C GLN A 150 11.73 11.51 -16.17
N THR A 151 12.28 12.73 -16.03
CA THR A 151 13.71 12.99 -16.27
C THR A 151 14.61 12.28 -15.27
N GLN A 152 14.16 12.09 -14.03
CA GLN A 152 14.90 11.37 -12.98
C GLN A 152 15.03 9.88 -13.29
N TYR A 153 14.11 9.31 -14.06
CA TYR A 153 14.10 7.89 -14.43
C TYR A 153 14.89 7.60 -15.72
N ARG A 154 15.15 8.62 -16.56
CA ARG A 154 15.88 8.48 -17.84
C ARG A 154 17.26 7.84 -17.71
N PRO A 155 18.14 8.24 -16.76
CA PRO A 155 19.46 7.62 -16.59
C PRO A 155 19.38 6.11 -16.34
N PHE A 156 18.25 5.63 -15.82
CA PHE A 156 18.02 4.25 -15.44
C PHE A 156 17.22 3.46 -16.47
N ARG A 157 16.86 4.07 -17.61
CA ARG A 157 16.01 3.46 -18.66
C ARG A 157 14.69 2.89 -18.10
N ALA A 158 14.12 3.58 -17.12
CA ALA A 158 12.85 3.25 -16.49
C ALA A 158 11.79 4.33 -16.80
N GLU A 159 10.51 3.96 -16.64
CA GLU A 159 9.39 4.90 -16.65
C GLU A 159 8.90 5.13 -15.21
N PRO A 160 8.39 6.33 -14.86
CA PRO A 160 7.73 6.52 -13.57
C PRO A 160 6.52 5.59 -13.43
N ASN A 161 6.44 4.90 -12.30
CA ASN A 161 5.30 4.04 -11.94
C ASN A 161 4.18 4.78 -11.19
N PHE A 162 4.27 6.11 -11.09
CA PHE A 162 3.31 6.99 -10.43
C PHE A 162 3.07 8.25 -11.26
N PHE A 163 2.16 9.14 -10.82
CA PHE A 163 1.83 10.38 -11.55
C PHE A 163 3.07 11.22 -11.87
N TYR A 164 3.05 11.89 -13.02
CA TYR A 164 4.03 12.89 -13.43
C TYR A 164 3.41 13.80 -14.49
N THR A 165 3.77 15.07 -14.48
CA THR A 165 3.26 16.08 -15.41
C THR A 165 4.40 17.02 -15.82
N ASP A 166 4.11 18.00 -16.67
CA ASP A 166 5.07 19.06 -17.00
C ASP A 166 4.95 20.24 -16.03
N ALA A 167 5.95 21.13 -16.05
CA ALA A 167 5.98 22.29 -15.15
C ALA A 167 4.74 23.21 -15.30
N ALA A 168 4.19 23.32 -16.52
CA ALA A 168 3.00 24.12 -16.78
C ALA A 168 1.74 23.51 -16.16
N GLY A 169 1.59 22.19 -16.26
CA GLY A 169 0.51 21.43 -15.64
C GLY A 169 0.57 21.49 -14.11
N GLU A 170 1.74 21.31 -13.52
CA GLU A 170 1.92 21.44 -12.06
C GLU A 170 1.60 22.87 -11.59
N ALA A 171 2.13 23.89 -12.25
CA ALA A 171 1.82 25.30 -11.97
C ALA A 171 0.31 25.60 -12.02
N ALA A 172 -0.37 25.11 -13.07
CA ALA A 172 -1.82 25.28 -13.24
C ALA A 172 -2.62 24.61 -12.13
N GLY A 173 -2.23 23.40 -11.71
CA GLY A 173 -2.88 22.70 -10.61
C GLY A 173 -2.68 23.41 -9.26
N LEU A 174 -1.46 23.86 -8.97
CA LEU A 174 -1.14 24.60 -7.74
C LEU A 174 -1.89 25.93 -7.66
N ALA A 175 -2.07 26.63 -8.79
CA ALA A 175 -2.77 27.91 -8.86
C ALA A 175 -4.27 27.84 -8.50
N ARG A 176 -4.85 26.64 -8.37
CA ARG A 176 -6.23 26.44 -7.90
C ARG A 176 -6.39 26.56 -6.39
N ALA A 177 -5.29 26.59 -5.64
CA ALA A 177 -5.29 26.72 -4.19
C ALA A 177 -5.04 28.16 -3.74
N ASP A 178 -5.54 28.50 -2.56
CA ASP A 178 -5.15 29.71 -1.84
C ASP A 178 -3.81 29.48 -1.13
N VAL A 179 -3.59 28.26 -0.63
CA VAL A 179 -2.39 27.82 0.09
C VAL A 179 -1.86 26.50 -0.45
N VAL A 180 -0.55 26.42 -0.69
CA VAL A 180 0.17 25.18 -1.05
C VAL A 180 1.06 24.79 0.12
N LEU A 181 0.93 23.55 0.59
CA LEU A 181 1.73 22.98 1.67
C LEU A 181 2.85 22.15 1.06
N ALA A 182 4.07 22.67 1.15
CA ALA A 182 5.30 21.99 0.75
C ALA A 182 5.90 21.23 1.93
N ILE A 183 6.53 20.07 1.69
CA ILE A 183 7.14 19.28 2.77
C ILE A 183 8.57 19.75 3.04
N GLN A 184 9.33 20.07 1.99
CA GLN A 184 10.73 20.45 2.08
C GLN A 184 10.95 21.92 1.69
N ALA A 185 11.96 22.58 2.28
CA ALA A 185 12.28 23.98 1.97
C ALA A 185 12.68 24.22 0.50
N ALA A 186 13.30 23.23 -0.15
CA ALA A 186 13.61 23.29 -1.58
C ALA A 186 12.33 23.23 -2.45
N GLU A 187 11.38 22.37 -2.09
CA GLU A 187 10.07 22.29 -2.75
C GLU A 187 9.28 23.58 -2.53
N ALA A 188 9.30 24.13 -1.31
CA ALA A 188 8.60 25.37 -0.98
C ALA A 188 9.07 26.54 -1.87
N ARG A 189 10.39 26.70 -2.03
CA ARG A 189 10.97 27.69 -2.95
C ARG A 189 10.53 27.46 -4.39
N HIS A 190 10.62 26.21 -4.86
CA HIS A 190 10.22 25.86 -6.21
C HIS A 190 8.74 26.15 -6.48
N PHE A 191 7.84 25.75 -5.59
CA PHE A 191 6.40 25.98 -5.75
C PHE A 191 6.06 27.47 -5.73
N ALA A 192 6.78 28.28 -4.95
CA ALA A 192 6.59 29.72 -4.90
C ALA A 192 7.05 30.41 -6.20
N GLU A 193 7.97 29.82 -6.95
CA GLU A 193 8.41 30.32 -8.26
C GLU A 193 7.40 30.01 -9.37
N ILE A 194 6.72 28.85 -9.29
CA ILE A 194 5.84 28.38 -10.37
C ILE A 194 4.35 28.65 -10.14
N SER A 195 3.94 29.06 -8.94
CA SER A 195 2.54 29.29 -8.58
C SER A 195 2.34 30.61 -7.86
N PRO A 196 1.23 31.34 -8.11
CA PRO A 196 0.88 32.54 -7.35
C PRO A 196 0.29 32.23 -5.96
N ALA A 197 0.00 30.97 -5.65
CA ALA A 197 -0.56 30.56 -4.36
C ALA A 197 0.43 30.83 -3.22
N ARG A 198 -0.08 31.12 -2.01
CA ARG A 198 0.78 31.24 -0.83
C ARG A 198 1.39 29.87 -0.52
N VAL A 199 2.70 29.76 -0.50
CA VAL A 199 3.37 28.51 -0.15
C VAL A 199 3.75 28.52 1.33
N LEU A 200 3.33 27.50 2.06
CA LEU A 200 3.76 27.22 3.44
C LEU A 200 4.62 25.96 3.46
N LEU A 201 5.70 26.02 4.23
CA LEU A 201 6.46 24.84 4.61
C LEU A 201 5.67 24.11 5.71
N LEU A 202 5.48 22.81 5.57
CA LEU A 202 4.84 21.94 6.55
C LEU A 202 5.50 20.55 6.51
N PRO A 203 6.68 20.36 7.10
CA PRO A 203 7.25 19.04 7.28
C PRO A 203 6.46 18.26 8.35
N PRO A 204 6.34 16.93 8.26
CA PRO A 204 5.65 16.13 9.26
C PRO A 204 6.37 16.16 10.61
N LEU A 205 5.63 16.42 11.68
CA LEU A 205 6.17 16.33 13.04
C LEU A 205 6.37 14.86 13.44
N PHE A 206 7.56 14.51 13.94
CA PHE A 206 7.83 13.18 14.49
C PHE A 206 7.94 13.29 16.02
N PRO A 207 6.97 12.78 16.78
CA PRO A 207 7.03 12.85 18.24
C PRO A 207 8.18 11.98 18.78
N PRO A 208 8.99 12.46 19.75
CA PRO A 208 10.09 11.69 20.33
C PRO A 208 9.54 10.43 21.01
N GLN A 209 10.04 9.28 20.58
CA GLN A 209 9.67 7.96 21.11
C GLN A 209 10.67 7.45 22.14
N ARG A 210 11.96 7.73 21.91
CA ARG A 210 13.06 7.34 22.79
C ARG A 210 14.16 8.41 22.81
N PRO A 211 14.85 8.61 23.93
CA PRO A 211 16.01 9.48 23.97
C PRO A 211 17.14 8.91 23.13
N PHE A 212 17.99 9.78 22.60
CA PHE A 212 19.24 9.36 21.96
C PHE A 212 20.17 8.73 22.99
N ALA A 213 20.74 7.58 22.64
CA ALA A 213 21.74 6.91 23.45
C ALA A 213 22.81 6.35 22.51
N VAL A 214 24.08 6.55 22.86
CA VAL A 214 25.20 5.97 22.12
C VAL A 214 25.15 4.45 22.30
N PRO A 215 25.02 3.65 21.22
CA PRO A 215 25.05 2.20 21.35
C PRO A 215 26.41 1.73 21.89
N GLU A 216 26.40 0.77 22.83
CA GLU A 216 27.65 0.16 23.33
C GLU A 216 28.43 -0.56 22.22
N ARG A 217 27.70 -1.16 21.27
CA ARG A 217 28.21 -1.68 20.00
C ARG A 217 27.12 -1.58 18.95
N VAL A 218 27.51 -1.57 17.69
CA VAL A 218 26.58 -1.72 16.56
C VAL A 218 26.57 -3.18 16.13
N ALA A 219 25.56 -3.94 16.52
CA ALA A 219 25.38 -5.32 16.08
C ALA A 219 24.45 -5.38 14.86
N ARG A 220 23.52 -4.44 14.71
CA ARG A 220 22.56 -4.40 13.60
C ARG A 220 22.41 -3.01 13.03
N ILE A 221 22.48 -2.92 11.71
CA ILE A 221 22.09 -1.73 10.95
C ILE A 221 20.71 -1.95 10.31
N GLY A 222 19.81 -0.99 10.42
CA GLY A 222 18.42 -1.12 9.99
C GLY A 222 18.10 -0.37 8.70
N PHE A 223 17.24 -0.96 7.86
CA PHE A 223 16.50 -0.26 6.81
C PHE A 223 15.02 -0.64 6.83
N LEU A 224 14.14 0.36 6.85
CA LEU A 224 12.69 0.18 6.74
C LEU A 224 12.18 0.73 5.40
N GLY A 225 11.33 -0.03 4.70
CA GLY A 225 10.79 0.44 3.42
C GLY A 225 9.53 -0.26 2.91
N HIS A 226 8.81 0.46 2.06
CA HIS A 226 7.75 -0.07 1.19
C HIS A 226 8.32 -0.38 -0.21
N GLY A 227 7.66 -1.28 -0.95
CA GLY A 227 8.14 -1.88 -2.21
C GLY A 227 8.12 -1.01 -3.46
N ASN A 228 8.41 0.29 -3.36
CA ASN A 228 8.49 1.18 -4.52
C ASN A 228 9.89 1.18 -5.18
N ASP A 229 9.97 1.63 -6.44
CA ASP A 229 11.22 1.56 -7.23
C ASP A 229 12.41 2.26 -6.55
N PRO A 230 12.27 3.50 -6.00
CA PRO A 230 13.39 4.17 -5.37
C PRO A 230 13.95 3.41 -4.16
N ASN A 231 13.08 2.83 -3.33
CA ASN A 231 13.52 2.03 -2.20
C ASN A 231 14.19 0.74 -2.69
N LEU A 232 13.55 -0.01 -3.60
CA LEU A 232 14.06 -1.30 -4.11
C LEU A 232 15.42 -1.15 -4.77
N PHE A 233 15.57 -0.13 -5.62
CA PHE A 233 16.83 0.17 -6.28
C PHE A 233 17.94 0.47 -5.26
N SER A 234 17.66 1.38 -4.33
CA SER A 234 18.62 1.89 -3.36
C SER A 234 19.07 0.81 -2.37
N ILE A 235 18.12 0.12 -1.73
CA ILE A 235 18.45 -0.93 -0.76
C ILE A 235 19.06 -2.16 -1.44
N GLY A 236 18.60 -2.50 -2.66
CA GLY A 236 19.15 -3.62 -3.41
C GLY A 236 20.61 -3.38 -3.84
N ARG A 237 21.00 -2.13 -4.12
CA ARG A 237 22.40 -1.77 -4.36
C ARG A 237 23.21 -1.84 -3.07
N PHE A 238 22.71 -1.21 -2.00
CA PHE A 238 23.41 -1.17 -0.71
C PHE A 238 23.60 -2.56 -0.09
N ALA A 239 22.57 -3.41 -0.08
CA ALA A 239 22.67 -4.76 0.48
C ALA A 239 23.70 -5.63 -0.26
N ARG A 240 23.79 -5.51 -1.59
CA ARG A 240 24.83 -6.21 -2.38
C ARG A 240 26.22 -5.69 -2.04
N ALA A 241 26.39 -4.37 -1.93
CA ALA A 241 27.65 -3.77 -1.49
C ALA A 241 28.01 -4.23 -0.07
N TRP A 242 27.04 -4.27 0.85
CA TRP A 242 27.21 -4.70 2.24
C TRP A 242 27.67 -6.15 2.35
N ALA A 243 27.01 -7.06 1.64
CA ALA A 243 27.33 -8.49 1.64
C ALA A 243 28.74 -8.78 1.08
N GLN A 244 29.26 -7.94 0.18
CA GLN A 244 30.61 -8.11 -0.36
C GLN A 244 31.68 -7.95 0.72
N GLY A 245 32.35 -9.05 1.02
CA GLY A 245 33.42 -9.11 2.02
C GLY A 245 32.92 -8.99 3.45
N TRP A 246 31.65 -9.30 3.72
CA TRP A 246 31.10 -9.34 5.08
C TRP A 246 31.70 -10.50 5.89
N THR A 247 31.88 -10.28 7.19
CA THR A 247 32.44 -11.23 8.16
C THR A 247 31.62 -11.20 9.46
N PRO A 248 31.57 -12.28 10.27
CA PRO A 248 30.70 -12.36 11.46
C PRO A 248 30.94 -11.34 12.57
N ASP A 249 32.09 -10.68 12.58
CA ASP A 249 32.46 -9.58 13.47
C ASP A 249 31.84 -8.23 13.05
N ARG A 250 31.29 -8.14 11.83
CA ARG A 250 30.62 -6.95 11.33
C ARG A 250 29.12 -6.96 11.65
N PRO A 251 28.48 -5.77 11.69
CA PRO A 251 27.04 -5.69 11.90
C PRO A 251 26.24 -6.45 10.84
N GLU A 252 25.05 -6.93 11.22
CA GLU A 252 24.06 -7.46 10.29
C GLU A 252 23.17 -6.34 9.74
N LEU A 253 22.95 -6.29 8.43
CA LEU A 253 21.92 -5.46 7.82
C LEU A 253 20.56 -6.13 7.96
N VAL A 254 19.66 -5.52 8.71
CA VAL A 254 18.27 -5.96 8.84
C VAL A 254 17.34 -5.06 8.03
N ILE A 255 16.55 -5.66 7.15
CA ILE A 255 15.61 -4.96 6.28
C ILE A 255 14.19 -5.36 6.67
N ALA A 256 13.31 -4.39 6.89
CA ALA A 256 11.92 -4.62 7.27
C ALA A 256 10.93 -3.88 6.37
N GLY A 257 9.68 -4.34 6.39
CA GLY A 257 8.55 -3.79 5.66
C GLY A 257 8.15 -4.63 4.46
N GLU A 258 7.07 -4.21 3.79
CA GLU A 258 6.53 -4.88 2.60
C GLU A 258 7.58 -5.07 1.50
N ILE A 259 8.58 -4.19 1.45
CA ILE A 259 9.69 -4.26 0.49
C ILE A 259 10.38 -5.63 0.47
N CYS A 260 10.42 -6.35 1.59
CA CYS A 260 11.04 -7.67 1.67
C CYS A 260 10.46 -8.67 0.65
N ARG A 261 9.17 -8.55 0.29
CA ARG A 261 8.51 -9.41 -0.70
C ARG A 261 9.13 -9.30 -2.09
N SER A 262 9.69 -8.14 -2.39
CA SER A 262 10.31 -7.81 -3.69
C SER A 262 11.84 -7.93 -3.66
N LEU A 263 12.42 -8.35 -2.53
CA LEU A 263 13.86 -8.55 -2.34
C LEU A 263 14.24 -10.04 -2.23
N ALA A 264 13.39 -10.93 -2.77
CA ALA A 264 13.66 -12.37 -2.76
C ALA A 264 15.04 -12.69 -3.35
N GLY A 265 15.84 -13.48 -2.63
CA GLY A 265 17.21 -13.85 -3.00
C GLY A 265 18.30 -12.83 -2.61
N LEU A 266 17.95 -11.75 -1.90
CA LEU A 266 18.93 -10.81 -1.35
C LEU A 266 19.48 -11.23 0.03
N GLU A 267 18.81 -12.16 0.71
CA GLU A 267 19.30 -12.72 1.99
C GLU A 267 20.61 -13.47 1.79
N GLY A 268 21.51 -13.32 2.77
CA GLY A 268 22.83 -13.92 2.70
C GLY A 268 23.73 -13.44 3.84
N PRO A 269 25.05 -13.65 3.73
CA PRO A 269 26.01 -13.20 4.72
C PRO A 269 25.83 -11.71 5.04
N GLY A 270 25.50 -11.42 6.30
CA GLY A 270 25.32 -10.05 6.79
C GLY A 270 24.04 -9.34 6.34
N VAL A 271 23.09 -10.00 5.68
CA VAL A 271 21.81 -9.41 5.24
C VAL A 271 20.65 -10.33 5.61
N ARG A 272 19.70 -9.79 6.39
CA ARG A 272 18.51 -10.50 6.84
C ARG A 272 17.24 -9.71 6.53
N LEU A 273 16.25 -10.38 5.93
CA LEU A 273 14.93 -9.81 5.68
C LEU A 273 13.99 -10.20 6.83
N LEU A 274 13.45 -9.19 7.52
CA LEU A 274 12.55 -9.39 8.65
C LEU A 274 11.08 -9.54 8.21
N GLY A 275 10.78 -9.19 6.96
CA GLY A 275 9.41 -9.17 6.46
C GLY A 275 8.62 -7.97 6.99
N TYR A 276 7.29 -8.12 6.96
CA TYR A 276 6.38 -7.13 7.55
C TYR A 276 6.38 -7.25 9.07
N LEU A 277 6.44 -6.11 9.77
CA LEU A 277 6.41 -6.03 11.23
C LEU A 277 5.20 -5.22 11.68
N ASP A 278 4.52 -5.69 12.73
CA ASP A 278 3.32 -5.04 13.26
C ASP A 278 3.65 -3.77 14.08
N SER A 279 4.90 -3.65 14.54
CA SER A 279 5.37 -2.56 15.41
C SER A 279 6.66 -1.95 14.88
N LEU A 280 6.65 -0.63 14.67
CA LEU A 280 7.88 0.12 14.41
C LEU A 280 8.82 0.12 15.61
N ALA A 281 8.26 0.15 16.82
CA ALA A 281 9.06 0.16 18.04
C ALA A 281 9.91 -1.11 18.13
N ASP A 282 9.40 -2.25 17.67
CA ASP A 282 10.12 -3.53 17.66
C ASP A 282 11.29 -3.47 16.68
N PHE A 283 11.07 -2.89 15.49
CA PHE A 283 12.12 -2.68 14.50
C PHE A 283 13.22 -1.75 15.01
N TYR A 284 12.87 -0.57 15.50
CA TYR A 284 13.86 0.39 15.98
C TYR A 284 14.47 -0.02 17.32
N ALA A 285 13.84 -0.89 18.12
CA ALA A 285 14.44 -1.44 19.34
C ALA A 285 15.65 -2.33 19.05
N GLN A 286 15.62 -3.08 17.94
CA GLN A 286 16.68 -4.02 17.56
C GLN A 286 17.74 -3.44 16.60
N ALA A 287 17.51 -2.28 16.00
CA ALA A 287 18.48 -1.58 15.16
C ALA A 287 19.32 -0.62 16.03
N ASP A 288 20.65 -0.76 15.97
CA ASP A 288 21.57 0.10 16.71
C ASP A 288 21.89 1.38 15.93
N LEU A 289 21.83 1.30 14.60
CA LEU A 289 22.06 2.38 13.64
C LEU A 289 21.12 2.18 12.44
N VAL A 290 20.64 3.26 11.83
CA VAL A 290 19.77 3.18 10.64
C VAL A 290 20.49 3.72 9.42
N VAL A 291 20.33 3.06 8.28
CA VAL A 291 20.89 3.50 7.00
C VAL A 291 19.80 4.03 6.06
N ALA A 292 20.09 5.13 5.38
CA ALA A 292 19.25 5.71 4.32
C ALA A 292 20.06 5.86 3.02
N PRO A 293 20.41 4.74 2.34
CA PRO A 293 21.31 4.73 1.19
C PRO A 293 20.59 5.10 -0.12
N MET A 294 19.75 6.15 -0.11
CA MET A 294 18.88 6.48 -1.24
C MET A 294 19.67 7.01 -2.43
N LEU A 295 19.51 6.39 -3.60
CA LEU A 295 20.21 6.79 -4.84
C LEU A 295 19.29 7.52 -5.83
N MET A 296 18.00 7.53 -5.55
CA MET A 296 16.96 8.16 -6.35
C MET A 296 15.71 8.39 -5.49
N GLY A 297 14.75 9.12 -6.06
CA GLY A 297 13.44 9.39 -5.48
C GLY A 297 13.37 10.75 -4.80
N SER A 298 12.23 11.43 -4.97
CA SER A 298 11.87 12.72 -4.39
C SER A 298 11.28 12.59 -2.98
N GLY A 299 11.11 13.72 -2.30
CA GLY A 299 10.35 13.85 -1.06
C GLY A 299 11.10 13.42 0.19
N LEU A 300 10.55 13.79 1.35
CA LEU A 300 11.11 13.49 2.66
C LEU A 300 11.07 11.99 2.95
N LYS A 301 12.19 11.41 3.39
CA LYS A 301 12.26 9.99 3.73
C LYS A 301 11.76 9.76 5.16
N MET A 302 10.48 9.38 5.32
CA MET A 302 9.84 9.12 6.62
C MET A 302 10.68 8.22 7.54
N LYS A 303 11.36 7.21 6.99
CA LYS A 303 12.25 6.30 7.74
C LYS A 303 13.39 7.00 8.48
N VAL A 304 13.85 8.16 8.00
CA VAL A 304 14.89 8.96 8.68
C VAL A 304 14.28 9.67 9.88
N GLY A 305 13.16 10.37 9.71
CA GLY A 305 12.46 11.05 10.81
C GLY A 305 12.01 10.08 11.90
N GLU A 306 11.52 8.90 11.51
CA GLU A 306 11.22 7.81 12.43
C GLU A 306 12.46 7.29 13.16
N ALA A 307 13.57 6.99 12.46
CA ALA A 307 14.78 6.53 13.11
C ALA A 307 15.29 7.53 14.16
N LEU A 308 15.29 8.81 13.80
CA LEU A 308 15.66 9.90 14.69
C LEU A 308 14.71 10.01 15.90
N SER A 309 13.40 9.86 15.70
CA SER A 309 12.44 9.91 16.82
C SER A 309 12.58 8.74 17.80
N TYR A 310 13.11 7.60 17.34
CA TYR A 310 13.51 6.47 18.19
C TYR A 310 14.95 6.58 18.74
N GLY A 311 15.59 7.74 18.62
CA GLY A 311 16.91 8.00 19.17
C GLY A 311 18.03 7.22 18.47
N ARG A 312 17.83 6.80 17.22
CA ARG A 312 18.81 6.01 16.46
C ARG A 312 19.72 6.91 15.62
N PRO A 313 21.06 6.72 15.68
CA PRO A 313 21.95 7.39 14.76
C PRO A 313 21.65 6.96 13.32
N VAL A 314 21.72 7.91 12.40
CA VAL A 314 21.43 7.70 10.98
C VAL A 314 22.68 7.95 10.16
N ILE A 315 22.96 7.07 9.20
CA ILE A 315 23.92 7.32 8.12
C ILE A 315 23.16 7.25 6.80
N GLY A 316 23.41 8.17 5.88
CA GLY A 316 22.71 8.11 4.60
C GLY A 316 23.30 9.02 3.55
N THR A 317 22.74 8.89 2.36
CA THR A 317 23.13 9.74 1.24
C THR A 317 22.52 11.13 1.37
N GLU A 318 23.04 12.09 0.61
CA GLU A 318 22.42 13.42 0.51
C GLU A 318 20.94 13.34 0.08
N ILE A 319 20.60 12.47 -0.88
CA ILE A 319 19.20 12.19 -1.29
C ILE A 319 18.40 11.53 -0.15
N GLY A 320 19.06 10.70 0.67
CA GLY A 320 18.42 10.02 1.79
C GLY A 320 17.99 10.95 2.91
N LEU A 321 18.71 12.06 3.11
CA LEU A 321 18.48 13.05 4.17
C LEU A 321 17.96 14.39 3.64
N GLU A 322 17.52 14.44 2.38
CA GLU A 322 16.84 15.60 1.82
C GLU A 322 15.65 16.02 2.70
N GLY A 323 15.59 17.31 3.04
CA GLY A 323 14.55 17.87 3.91
C GLY A 323 14.87 17.86 5.42
N PHE A 324 16.01 17.30 5.85
CA PHE A 324 16.46 17.35 7.25
C PHE A 324 17.55 18.39 7.53
N GLU A 325 18.16 19.00 6.49
CA GLU A 325 19.27 19.97 6.62
C GLU A 325 20.47 19.45 7.46
N PRO A 326 21.11 18.35 7.02
CA PRO A 326 22.19 17.73 7.76
C PRO A 326 23.49 18.56 7.76
N GLU A 327 24.22 18.52 8.88
CA GLU A 327 25.54 19.17 9.01
C GLU A 327 26.69 18.15 9.05
N ASP A 328 26.42 16.89 9.39
CA ASP A 328 27.44 15.86 9.53
C ASP A 328 27.76 15.19 8.17
N PRO A 329 29.03 14.92 7.84
CA PRO A 329 29.39 14.21 6.61
C PRO A 329 28.74 12.82 6.49
N ALA A 330 28.48 12.12 7.60
CA ALA A 330 27.81 10.81 7.58
C ALA A 330 26.35 10.87 7.10
N HIS A 331 25.78 12.07 7.02
CA HIS A 331 24.43 12.34 6.52
C HIS A 331 24.43 12.78 5.05
N ARG A 332 25.59 12.86 4.40
CA ARG A 332 25.78 13.38 3.04
C ARG A 332 26.65 12.46 2.20
N CYS A 333 26.56 11.14 2.40
CA CYS A 333 27.26 10.19 1.55
C CYS A 333 26.79 10.34 0.08
N ARG A 334 27.69 10.11 -0.87
CA ARG A 334 27.41 10.23 -2.30
C ARG A 334 26.68 9.01 -2.84
N ASP A 335 27.02 7.82 -2.33
CA ASP A 335 26.50 6.55 -2.82
C ASP A 335 26.50 5.45 -1.75
N ALA A 336 26.10 4.25 -2.16
CA ALA A 336 26.00 3.08 -1.30
C ALA A 336 27.36 2.60 -0.75
N GLU A 337 28.46 2.77 -1.49
CA GLU A 337 29.79 2.37 -1.05
C GLU A 337 30.32 3.31 0.03
N GLU A 338 30.07 4.61 -0.12
CA GLU A 338 30.43 5.60 0.90
C GLU A 338 29.59 5.44 2.18
N VAL A 339 28.30 5.09 2.06
CA VAL A 339 27.49 4.70 3.23
C VAL A 339 28.11 3.48 3.92
N LYS A 340 28.48 2.43 3.18
CA LYS A 340 29.13 1.24 3.74
C LYS A 340 30.45 1.60 4.45
N ALA A 341 31.31 2.37 3.79
CA ALA A 341 32.61 2.78 4.35
C ALA A 341 32.42 3.62 5.64
N THR A 342 31.45 4.52 5.65
CA THR A 342 31.13 5.35 6.82
C THR A 342 30.61 4.50 7.97
N VAL A 343 29.71 3.53 7.71
CA VAL A 343 29.26 2.58 8.73
C VAL A 343 30.47 1.83 9.31
N LEU A 344 31.33 1.26 8.48
CA LEU A 344 32.49 0.49 8.95
C LEU A 344 33.45 1.35 9.78
N ALA A 345 33.70 2.60 9.39
CA ALA A 345 34.54 3.52 10.17
C ALA A 345 33.93 3.86 11.53
N VAL A 346 32.60 4.06 11.58
CA VAL A 346 31.89 4.43 12.81
C VAL A 346 31.79 3.27 13.80
N VAL A 347 31.62 2.03 13.31
CA VAL A 347 31.51 0.86 14.22
C VAL A 347 32.86 0.48 14.85
N GLU A 348 33.98 0.88 14.24
CA GLU A 348 35.33 0.65 14.77
C GLU A 348 35.79 1.74 15.76
N ASP A 349 35.22 2.95 15.68
CA ASP A 349 35.54 4.09 16.56
C ASP A 349 34.33 4.51 17.40
N GLY A 350 34.31 4.12 18.68
CA GLY A 350 33.27 4.52 19.63
C GLY A 350 33.12 6.05 19.81
N GLN A 351 34.19 6.82 19.59
CA GLN A 351 34.10 8.28 19.60
C GLN A 351 33.44 8.80 18.32
N ALA A 352 33.67 8.17 17.16
CA ALA A 352 32.94 8.48 15.93
C ALA A 352 31.45 8.16 16.08
N LEU A 353 31.11 7.02 16.69
CA LEU A 353 29.72 6.67 16.99
C LEU A 353 29.07 7.69 17.92
N ALA A 354 29.75 8.10 18.99
CA ALA A 354 29.24 9.13 19.89
C ALA A 354 29.02 10.49 19.18
N ARG A 355 29.96 10.90 18.32
CA ARG A 355 29.82 12.12 17.50
C ARG A 355 28.62 12.03 16.56
N LEU A 356 28.44 10.89 15.88
CA LEU A 356 27.31 10.64 14.99
C LEU A 356 25.98 10.66 15.73
N THR A 357 25.88 10.00 16.89
CA THR A 357 24.67 10.00 17.72
C THR A 357 24.31 11.42 18.13
N ALA A 358 25.28 12.22 18.59
CA ALA A 358 25.04 13.62 18.95
C ALA A 358 24.67 14.49 17.74
N ALA A 359 25.22 14.20 16.56
CA ALA A 359 24.86 14.88 15.32
C ALA A 359 23.42 14.56 14.89
N SER A 360 23.01 13.30 14.96
CA SER A 360 21.62 12.87 14.71
C SER A 360 20.64 13.48 15.72
N GLU A 361 21.02 13.60 16.99
CA GLU A 361 20.21 14.28 18.01
C GLU A 361 19.99 15.77 17.69
N ARG A 362 21.08 16.50 17.36
CA ARG A 362 20.97 17.91 16.96
C ARG A 362 20.14 18.09 15.68
N LEU A 363 20.31 17.19 14.71
CA LEU A 363 19.53 17.18 13.48
C LEU A 363 18.03 17.05 13.79
N PHE A 364 17.68 16.09 14.65
CA PHE A 364 16.30 15.85 15.05
C PHE A 364 15.69 17.04 15.79
N ALA A 365 16.44 17.64 16.73
CA ALA A 365 15.97 18.80 17.49
C ALA A 365 15.68 20.01 16.59
N ARG A 366 16.58 20.33 15.64
CA ARG A 366 16.35 21.42 14.67
C ARG A 366 15.17 21.13 13.75
N TYR A 367 15.06 19.89 13.28
CA TYR A 367 13.95 19.48 12.44
C TYR A 367 12.61 19.61 13.18
N ALA A 368 12.55 19.17 14.44
CA ALA A 368 11.34 19.25 15.26
C ALA A 368 10.91 20.71 15.48
N ASP A 369 11.84 21.60 15.84
CA ASP A 369 11.58 23.04 16.01
C ASP A 369 11.01 23.69 14.74
N ALA A 370 11.59 23.37 13.58
CA ALA A 370 11.10 23.83 12.29
C ALA A 370 9.70 23.27 11.97
N ALA A 371 9.44 22.00 12.28
CA ALA A 371 8.15 21.37 12.06
C ALA A 371 7.04 21.91 12.98
N GLU A 372 7.36 22.14 14.25
CA GLU A 372 6.43 22.74 15.22
C GLU A 372 6.09 24.19 14.83
N THR A 373 7.08 24.97 14.41
CA THR A 373 6.88 26.34 13.92
C THR A 373 5.98 26.36 12.67
N ALA A 374 6.25 25.48 11.72
CA ALA A 374 5.46 25.32 10.51
C ALA A 374 4.00 24.90 10.79
N GLU A 375 3.81 23.94 11.70
CA GLU A 375 2.49 23.51 12.15
C GLU A 375 1.73 24.68 12.80
N ALA A 376 2.38 25.43 13.70
CA ALA A 376 1.78 26.60 14.34
C ALA A 376 1.37 27.68 13.31
N GLU A 377 2.16 27.89 12.25
CA GLU A 377 1.80 28.83 11.18
C GLU A 377 0.54 28.39 10.43
N LEU A 378 0.43 27.10 10.06
CA LEU A 378 -0.77 26.56 9.41
C LEU A 378 -2.00 26.71 10.31
N ILE A 379 -1.89 26.33 11.58
CA ILE A 379 -3.01 26.41 12.53
C ILE A 379 -3.42 27.87 12.74
N GLY A 380 -2.46 28.79 12.92
CA GLY A 380 -2.74 30.22 13.05
C GLY A 380 -3.46 30.79 11.83
N LEU A 381 -3.10 30.35 10.62
CA LEU A 381 -3.77 30.72 9.38
C LEU A 381 -5.21 30.23 9.36
N LEU A 382 -5.44 28.96 9.70
CA LEU A 382 -6.79 28.36 9.70
C LEU A 382 -7.70 29.01 10.75
N VAL A 383 -7.18 29.29 11.96
CA VAL A 383 -7.91 29.99 13.03
C VAL A 383 -8.29 31.40 12.57
N SER A 384 -7.33 32.16 12.05
CA SER A 384 -7.58 33.53 11.56
C SER A 384 -8.64 33.56 10.46
N HIS A 385 -8.60 32.61 9.53
CA HIS A 385 -9.61 32.46 8.48
C HIS A 385 -10.99 32.09 9.03
N HIS A 386 -11.03 31.24 10.07
CA HIS A 386 -12.28 30.85 10.71
C HIS A 386 -12.94 32.00 11.49
N GLU A 387 -12.15 32.79 12.22
CA GLU A 387 -12.60 33.88 13.10
C GLU A 387 -12.99 35.15 12.34
N GLY A 388 -12.35 35.44 11.20
CA GLY A 388 -12.57 36.64 10.38
C GLY A 388 -14.00 36.87 9.83
N ARG A 389 -14.98 35.99 10.13
CA ARG A 389 -16.41 36.16 9.82
C ARG A 389 -17.35 36.24 11.05
N GLY A 390 -16.82 36.33 12.27
CA GLY A 390 -17.60 36.38 13.52
C GLY A 390 -18.30 37.70 13.87
N ALA A 391 -18.09 38.80 13.13
CA ALA A 391 -18.70 40.11 13.43
C ALA A 391 -19.63 40.61 12.30
N PRO A 392 -20.88 41.04 12.58
CA PRO A 392 -21.69 41.73 11.59
C PRO A 392 -21.47 43.26 11.55
N SER A 393 -21.05 43.76 10.37
CA SER A 393 -21.29 45.10 9.76
C SER A 393 -20.55 46.35 10.33
N PRO A 394 -20.39 47.51 9.62
CA PRO A 394 -20.77 47.87 8.23
C PRO A 394 -19.64 48.48 7.35
N ARG A 395 -19.96 48.68 6.05
CA ARG A 395 -19.30 49.46 4.96
C ARG A 395 -18.19 50.47 5.35
N THR A 396 -17.09 50.55 4.58
CA THR A 396 -16.87 51.54 3.47
C THR A 396 -15.51 51.38 2.77
N ARG A 397 -15.50 51.70 1.46
CA ARG A 397 -14.36 52.02 0.58
C ARG A 397 -13.25 52.84 1.26
N GLY A 398 -11.99 52.57 0.89
CA GLY A 398 -10.90 53.54 0.98
C GLY A 398 -9.50 52.91 0.94
N GLU A 399 -8.86 52.98 -0.23
CA GLU A 399 -7.43 53.28 -0.49
C GLU A 399 -6.32 52.85 0.50
N GLY A 400 -5.22 52.30 -0.03
CA GLY A 400 -3.89 52.53 0.56
C GLY A 400 -2.91 51.38 0.41
N ARG A 401 -1.85 51.65 -0.36
CA ARG A 401 -0.65 50.84 -0.64
C ARG A 401 0.28 50.60 0.58
N ASP A 402 1.17 49.61 0.36
CA ASP A 402 2.55 49.43 0.85
C ASP A 402 2.78 49.18 2.36
N ASP A 403 3.29 48.00 2.72
CA ASP A 403 4.73 47.80 2.99
C ASP A 403 5.09 46.36 3.40
N LEU A 404 6.15 45.85 2.76
CA LEU A 404 6.96 44.68 3.12
C LEU A 404 8.12 45.14 4.01
N VAL A 405 8.44 44.40 5.08
CA VAL A 405 9.80 44.39 5.65
C VAL A 405 10.20 42.96 6.00
N VAL A 406 11.02 42.38 5.14
CA VAL A 406 11.87 41.21 5.42
C VAL A 406 13.25 41.74 5.79
N ILE A 407 13.78 41.33 6.93
CA ILE A 407 15.17 41.59 7.33
C ILE A 407 16.02 40.42 6.84
N ALA A 408 16.83 40.67 5.82
CA ALA A 408 17.94 39.81 5.41
C ALA A 408 19.24 40.63 5.49
N THR A 409 20.21 40.15 6.25
CA THR A 409 21.56 40.70 6.34
C THR A 409 22.43 40.08 5.25
N SER A 410 23.02 40.94 4.41
CA SER A 410 23.94 40.63 3.32
C SER A 410 25.38 41.04 3.63
N GLY A 411 26.32 40.43 2.90
CA GLY A 411 27.70 40.85 2.68
C GLY A 411 28.42 39.72 1.93
N SER A 412 29.11 39.88 0.80
CA SER A 412 29.62 41.07 0.11
C SER A 412 30.00 40.71 -1.34
N ASP A 413 29.67 41.61 -2.27
CA ASP A 413 30.33 42.10 -3.50
C ASP A 413 31.34 41.28 -4.33
N GLY A 414 31.16 41.40 -5.66
CA GLY A 414 32.19 41.21 -6.68
C GLY A 414 31.66 41.22 -8.12
N GLU A 415 31.66 42.41 -8.76
CA GLU A 415 31.26 42.69 -10.15
C GLU A 415 32.03 41.89 -11.23
N GLY A 416 31.42 41.68 -12.42
CA GLY A 416 32.17 41.42 -13.65
C GLY A 416 31.40 40.82 -14.84
N ALA A 417 30.91 41.70 -15.71
CA ALA A 417 30.66 41.59 -17.17
C ALA A 417 30.52 40.22 -17.90
N LEU A 418 29.47 40.15 -18.74
CA LEU A 418 29.28 39.20 -19.84
C LEU A 418 30.41 39.28 -20.88
N PRO A 419 30.71 38.15 -21.58
CA PRO A 419 30.31 38.09 -22.98
C PRO A 419 29.82 36.71 -23.47
N ASP A 420 29.41 36.76 -24.74
CA ASP A 420 28.72 35.85 -25.65
C ASP A 420 29.41 34.52 -26.01
N GLU A 421 28.57 33.59 -26.48
CA GLU A 421 28.78 32.33 -27.23
C GLU A 421 29.85 31.29 -26.82
N THR A 422 29.43 30.03 -26.60
CA THR A 422 29.59 28.90 -27.56
C THR A 422 29.28 27.55 -26.90
N HIS A 423 28.51 26.70 -27.59
CA HIS A 423 28.20 25.33 -27.20
C HIS A 423 29.44 24.42 -27.23
N PRO A 424 29.65 23.52 -26.24
CA PRO A 424 30.52 22.38 -26.40
C PRO A 424 29.76 21.10 -26.74
N THR A 425 30.31 20.48 -27.77
CA THR A 425 30.07 19.18 -28.40
C THR A 425 30.00 17.97 -27.46
N THR A 426 29.06 17.08 -27.77
CA THR A 426 28.87 15.71 -27.29
C THR A 426 30.13 14.83 -27.40
N PRO A 427 30.49 13.99 -26.41
CA PRO A 427 31.50 12.94 -26.56
C PRO A 427 30.91 11.65 -27.19
N PRO A 428 31.74 10.78 -27.78
CA PRO A 428 31.31 9.78 -28.76
C PRO A 428 30.71 8.52 -28.14
N HIS A 429 29.60 8.09 -28.71
CA HIS A 429 28.96 6.80 -28.45
C HIS A 429 29.82 5.65 -28.99
N HIS A 430 30.26 4.75 -28.12
CA HIS A 430 30.65 3.40 -28.53
C HIS A 430 29.38 2.58 -28.81
N ARG A 431 29.07 2.42 -30.10
CA ARG A 431 28.08 1.46 -30.60
C ARG A 431 28.63 0.04 -30.44
N LEU A 432 27.97 -0.79 -29.65
CA LEU A 432 28.07 -2.24 -29.73
C LEU A 432 26.81 -2.79 -30.43
N PRO A 433 26.94 -3.81 -31.29
CA PRO A 433 25.89 -4.22 -32.22
C PRO A 433 24.73 -4.95 -31.55
N VAL A 434 23.59 -4.90 -32.25
CA VAL A 434 22.33 -5.53 -31.90
C VAL A 434 22.45 -7.03 -32.09
N HIS A 435 22.41 -7.82 -31.02
CA HIS A 435 22.21 -9.26 -31.09
C HIS A 435 20.76 -9.59 -30.70
N PHE A 436 19.97 -9.93 -31.71
CA PHE A 436 18.84 -10.83 -31.55
C PHE A 436 19.40 -12.25 -31.44
N GLY A 437 19.04 -12.96 -30.37
CA GLY A 437 19.31 -14.38 -30.20
C GLY A 437 18.23 -14.96 -29.32
N ASP A 438 17.30 -15.68 -29.95
CA ASP A 438 16.56 -16.76 -29.30
C ASP A 438 17.57 -17.78 -28.79
N ASP A 439 17.40 -18.28 -27.56
CA ASP A 439 17.86 -19.61 -27.16
C ASP A 439 17.06 -20.08 -25.95
N GLY A 440 16.23 -21.10 -26.16
CA GLY A 440 15.74 -21.95 -25.09
C GLY A 440 16.81 -22.99 -24.75
N VAL A 441 17.07 -23.19 -23.47
CA VAL A 441 17.69 -24.43 -22.97
C VAL A 441 17.04 -24.81 -21.66
N ALA A 442 16.54 -26.04 -21.65
CA ALA A 442 15.93 -26.75 -20.55
C ALA A 442 16.98 -27.31 -19.57
N GLU A 443 16.47 -27.72 -18.41
CA GLU A 443 16.95 -28.84 -17.59
C GLU A 443 18.27 -28.75 -16.79
N VAL A 444 18.05 -28.84 -15.46
CA VAL A 444 18.77 -29.67 -14.48
C VAL A 444 20.21 -29.26 -14.15
N LEU A 445 20.42 -28.93 -12.86
CA LEU A 445 21.33 -29.64 -11.94
C LEU A 445 21.18 -29.06 -10.53
N SER A 446 20.28 -29.66 -9.72
CA SER A 446 20.23 -29.45 -8.27
C SER A 446 21.32 -30.27 -7.58
N PRO A 447 22.20 -29.68 -6.75
CA PRO A 447 23.03 -30.47 -5.85
C PRO A 447 22.18 -30.97 -4.68
N ARG A 448 22.11 -32.29 -4.54
CA ARG A 448 21.63 -32.97 -3.33
C ARG A 448 22.61 -32.68 -2.18
N ALA A 449 22.17 -31.94 -1.17
CA ALA A 449 22.86 -31.87 0.11
C ALA A 449 22.16 -32.82 1.10
N GLY A 450 22.96 -33.73 1.67
CA GLY A 450 22.52 -34.89 2.44
C GLY A 450 21.94 -34.59 3.82
N ARG A 451 21.23 -35.61 4.32
CA ARG A 451 20.68 -35.74 5.67
C ARG A 451 21.75 -35.62 6.74
N GLY A 452 21.46 -34.86 7.79
CA GLY A 452 22.01 -35.04 9.12
C GLY A 452 20.84 -35.28 10.08
N ASP A 453 20.70 -36.50 10.57
CA ASP A 453 19.78 -36.85 11.65
C ASP A 453 20.33 -36.33 12.99
N ALA A 454 19.49 -35.63 13.75
CA ALA A 454 19.69 -35.45 15.19
C ALA A 454 18.31 -35.46 15.87
N HIS A 455 18.02 -36.56 16.54
CA HIS A 455 16.85 -36.78 17.37
C HIS A 455 16.80 -35.79 18.55
N GLY A 456 15.64 -35.14 18.70
CA GLY A 456 15.22 -34.41 19.89
C GLY A 456 13.70 -34.26 19.85
N ALA A 457 13.00 -35.17 20.53
CA ALA A 457 11.55 -35.26 20.49
C ALA A 457 10.88 -34.09 21.24
N SER A 458 10.31 -33.16 20.49
CA SER A 458 9.03 -32.52 20.84
C SER A 458 8.08 -32.85 19.70
N ALA A 459 6.94 -33.48 20.00
CA ALA A 459 5.97 -33.88 18.98
C ALA A 459 5.52 -32.67 18.15
N SER A 460 6.01 -32.57 16.91
CA SER A 460 5.46 -31.69 15.88
C SER A 460 4.02 -32.14 15.60
N PRO A 461 3.04 -31.23 15.45
CA PRO A 461 1.71 -31.62 15.03
C PRO A 461 1.81 -32.30 13.66
N GLU A 462 1.39 -33.56 13.57
CA GLU A 462 1.53 -34.38 12.36
C GLU A 462 0.83 -33.72 11.17
N ASN A 463 1.50 -33.71 10.01
CA ASN A 463 0.89 -33.32 8.75
C ASN A 463 -0.24 -34.29 8.42
N ILE A 464 -1.42 -33.75 8.10
CA ILE A 464 -2.54 -34.56 7.63
C ILE A 464 -2.33 -34.83 6.16
N VAL A 465 -2.24 -36.09 5.75
CA VAL A 465 -2.18 -36.48 4.33
C VAL A 465 -3.38 -37.37 4.02
N LEU A 466 -4.27 -36.90 3.16
CA LEU A 466 -5.47 -37.60 2.74
C LEU A 466 -5.40 -37.86 1.25
N THR A 467 -5.60 -39.11 0.84
CA THR A 467 -5.49 -39.51 -0.57
C THR A 467 -6.68 -40.38 -0.96
N GLY A 468 -7.30 -40.06 -2.09
CA GLY A 468 -8.47 -40.79 -2.61
C GLY A 468 -9.12 -40.02 -3.76
N GLY A 469 -9.88 -40.71 -4.61
CA GLY A 469 -10.58 -40.10 -5.74
C GLY A 469 -9.68 -39.31 -6.70
N GLY A 470 -8.43 -39.76 -6.90
CA GLY A 470 -7.48 -39.12 -7.81
C GLY A 470 -6.78 -37.87 -7.28
N ILE A 471 -6.89 -37.54 -5.99
CA ILE A 471 -6.24 -36.37 -5.37
C ILE A 471 -5.54 -36.75 -4.06
N THR A 472 -4.40 -36.10 -3.79
CA THR A 472 -3.79 -36.06 -2.46
C THR A 472 -3.91 -34.64 -1.92
N ILE A 473 -4.46 -34.52 -0.72
CA ILE A 473 -4.61 -33.27 0.02
C ILE A 473 -3.73 -33.35 1.26
N THR A 474 -2.86 -32.36 1.45
CA THR A 474 -1.96 -32.28 2.60
C THR A 474 -2.26 -31.04 3.43
N GLY A 475 -2.67 -31.23 4.68
CA GLY A 475 -2.77 -30.19 5.70
C GLY A 475 -1.45 -30.11 6.49
N GLU A 476 -0.62 -29.12 6.18
CA GLU A 476 0.63 -28.86 6.89
C GLU A 476 0.43 -27.77 7.94
N HIS A 477 0.88 -28.03 9.16
CA HIS A 477 0.98 -27.02 10.21
C HIS A 477 2.45 -26.63 10.37
N SER A 478 2.80 -25.43 9.91
CA SER A 478 4.18 -24.95 9.90
C SER A 478 4.27 -23.44 10.07
N ALA A 479 5.35 -23.00 10.72
CA ALA A 479 5.75 -21.59 10.75
C ALA A 479 6.43 -21.14 9.43
N ARG A 480 6.74 -22.06 8.51
CA ARG A 480 7.42 -21.75 7.25
C ARG A 480 6.49 -21.03 6.28
N SER A 481 6.97 -19.94 5.70
CA SER A 481 6.31 -19.34 4.54
C SER A 481 6.64 -20.16 3.30
N ARG A 482 5.72 -21.04 2.90
CA ARG A 482 5.86 -21.83 1.68
C ARG A 482 5.28 -21.11 0.45
N PRO A 483 5.92 -21.26 -0.72
CA PRO A 483 5.41 -20.74 -1.98
C PRO A 483 4.05 -21.32 -2.34
N ALA A 484 3.36 -20.66 -3.28
CA ALA A 484 2.05 -21.08 -3.79
C ALA A 484 2.06 -22.49 -4.43
N THR A 485 3.25 -23.01 -4.76
CA THR A 485 3.48 -24.36 -5.26
C THR A 485 4.65 -25.00 -4.52
N ASP A 486 4.48 -26.23 -4.07
CA ASP A 486 5.50 -27.04 -3.41
C ASP A 486 5.67 -28.36 -4.19
N PRO A 487 6.90 -28.78 -4.55
CA PRO A 487 7.12 -29.99 -5.34
C PRO A 487 6.57 -31.26 -4.71
N ASP A 488 6.55 -31.33 -3.38
CA ASP A 488 6.13 -32.50 -2.64
C ASP A 488 4.64 -32.43 -2.27
N LEU A 489 4.15 -31.24 -1.89
CA LEU A 489 2.78 -31.07 -1.42
C LEU A 489 1.76 -30.71 -2.51
N GLY A 490 2.21 -30.13 -3.63
CA GLY A 490 1.35 -29.65 -4.70
C GLY A 490 1.08 -28.14 -4.62
N ILE A 491 -0.07 -27.71 -5.13
CA ILE A 491 -0.45 -26.29 -5.11
C ILE A 491 -1.13 -25.95 -3.79
N LEU A 492 -0.97 -24.73 -3.31
CA LEU A 492 -1.75 -24.22 -2.18
C LEU A 492 -3.22 -24.09 -2.60
N VAL A 493 -4.14 -24.57 -1.77
CA VAL A 493 -5.58 -24.56 -2.06
C VAL A 493 -6.40 -23.83 -1.01
N ALA A 494 -5.96 -23.81 0.25
CA ALA A 494 -6.60 -23.03 1.31
C ALA A 494 -5.70 -22.83 2.53
N ILE A 495 -6.08 -21.88 3.39
CA ILE A 495 -5.45 -21.61 4.68
C ILE A 495 -6.55 -21.52 5.73
N GLU A 496 -6.43 -22.22 6.86
CA GLU A 496 -7.41 -22.13 7.94
C GLU A 496 -7.46 -20.73 8.54
N ARG A 497 -8.68 -20.18 8.63
CA ARG A 497 -8.98 -18.99 9.43
C ARG A 497 -8.95 -19.42 10.90
N ARG A 498 -8.50 -18.53 11.78
CA ARG A 498 -8.55 -18.83 13.21
C ARG A 498 -9.98 -18.62 13.70
N PRO A 499 -10.53 -19.48 14.58
CA PRO A 499 -11.64 -19.06 15.42
C PRO A 499 -11.12 -17.87 16.25
N GLY A 500 -11.66 -16.69 15.98
CA GLY A 500 -11.15 -15.43 16.51
C GLY A 500 -12.27 -14.63 17.17
N ASP A 501 -12.21 -14.54 18.47
CA ASP A 501 -12.90 -13.61 19.36
C ASP A 501 -12.19 -12.24 19.46
N GLY A 502 -11.26 -11.97 18.54
CA GLY A 502 -10.67 -10.64 18.31
C GLY A 502 -9.58 -10.21 19.31
N ASN A 503 -9.10 -11.09 20.19
CA ASN A 503 -8.15 -10.71 21.24
C ASN A 503 -6.68 -11.06 20.90
N ALA A 504 -5.75 -10.15 21.22
CA ALA A 504 -4.32 -10.24 20.89
C ALA A 504 -3.55 -11.37 21.62
N ALA A 505 -4.13 -11.93 22.70
CA ALA A 505 -3.49 -12.95 23.54
C ALA A 505 -3.38 -14.35 22.90
N SER A 506 -3.99 -14.60 21.74
CA SER A 506 -4.04 -15.90 21.06
C SER A 506 -3.13 -16.01 19.83
N TYR A 507 -2.13 -15.12 19.70
CA TYR A 507 -1.24 -15.11 18.54
C TYR A 507 -0.23 -16.27 18.51
N ALA A 508 -0.48 -17.26 17.64
CA ALA A 508 0.44 -18.34 17.30
C ALA A 508 0.88 -18.27 15.81
N PRO A 509 2.17 -18.10 15.48
CA PRO A 509 2.63 -17.90 14.09
C PRO A 509 2.34 -19.07 13.13
N GLU A 510 1.97 -20.23 13.67
CA GLU A 510 1.68 -21.44 12.90
C GLU A 510 0.21 -21.46 12.42
N ARG A 511 0.00 -21.55 11.10
CA ARG A 511 -1.33 -21.72 10.49
C ARG A 511 -1.36 -23.00 9.68
N ARG A 512 -2.50 -23.70 9.69
CA ARG A 512 -2.67 -24.89 8.86
C ARG A 512 -2.94 -24.49 7.42
N ARG A 513 -2.09 -24.95 6.53
CA ARG A 513 -2.15 -24.72 5.09
C ARG A 513 -2.50 -26.02 4.40
N TRP A 514 -3.44 -25.93 3.48
CA TRP A 514 -3.92 -27.07 2.71
C TRP A 514 -3.34 -26.98 1.30
N PHE A 515 -2.64 -28.03 0.91
CA PHE A 515 -2.09 -28.21 -0.43
C PHE A 515 -2.79 -29.37 -1.12
N ALA A 516 -2.87 -29.33 -2.46
CA ALA A 516 -3.39 -30.43 -3.22
C ALA A 516 -2.59 -30.70 -4.49
N ARG A 517 -2.50 -31.99 -4.85
CA ARG A 517 -1.95 -32.46 -6.13
C ARG A 517 -2.75 -33.63 -6.65
N ALA A 518 -2.72 -33.81 -7.97
CA ALA A 518 -3.26 -35.01 -8.60
C ALA A 518 -2.50 -36.26 -8.11
N ALA A 519 -3.21 -37.36 -7.93
CA ALA A 519 -2.66 -38.64 -7.48
C ALA A 519 -3.30 -39.80 -8.26
N GLN A 520 -2.58 -40.90 -8.43
CA GLN A 520 -3.13 -42.15 -8.97
C GLN A 520 -3.65 -43.01 -7.81
N ALA A 521 -4.74 -42.55 -7.18
CA ALA A 521 -5.31 -43.22 -6.02
C ALA A 521 -6.77 -43.63 -6.26
N GLU A 522 -7.03 -44.94 -6.09
CA GLU A 522 -8.36 -45.53 -6.11
C GLU A 522 -9.06 -45.32 -4.75
N GLY A 523 -10.39 -45.25 -4.76
CA GLY A 523 -11.21 -45.07 -3.55
C GLY A 523 -11.95 -43.72 -3.52
N PRO A 524 -12.78 -43.47 -2.48
CA PRO A 524 -13.61 -42.28 -2.37
C PRO A 524 -12.76 -41.02 -2.15
N VAL A 525 -13.28 -39.87 -2.57
CA VAL A 525 -12.66 -38.56 -2.29
C VAL A 525 -12.70 -38.30 -0.77
N PRO A 526 -11.58 -37.90 -0.15
CA PRO A 526 -11.55 -37.59 1.29
C PRO A 526 -12.41 -36.36 1.61
N ARG A 527 -13.15 -36.38 2.73
CA ARG A 527 -13.92 -35.23 3.22
C ARG A 527 -13.16 -34.53 4.34
N LEU A 528 -13.01 -33.20 4.25
CA LEU A 528 -12.28 -32.40 5.24
C LEU A 528 -13.14 -31.91 6.41
N GLY A 529 -14.47 -32.02 6.30
CA GLY A 529 -15.41 -31.52 7.31
C GLY A 529 -15.58 -30.00 7.27
N ALA A 530 -16.16 -29.46 8.36
CA ALA A 530 -16.52 -28.05 8.49
C ALA A 530 -15.36 -27.16 8.92
N LEU A 531 -14.31 -27.10 8.09
CA LEU A 531 -13.18 -26.20 8.29
C LEU A 531 -13.56 -24.76 7.91
N ASP A 532 -13.10 -23.79 8.70
CA ASP A 532 -13.16 -22.37 8.35
C ASP A 532 -11.84 -21.96 7.68
N VAL A 533 -11.90 -21.56 6.41
CA VAL A 533 -10.72 -21.35 5.58
C VAL A 533 -10.86 -20.15 4.66
N ALA A 534 -9.73 -19.53 4.31
CA ALA A 534 -9.61 -18.68 3.13
C ALA A 534 -9.05 -19.51 1.98
N LEU A 535 -9.63 -19.40 0.78
CA LEU A 535 -9.22 -20.19 -0.37
C LEU A 535 -7.99 -19.59 -1.07
N SER A 536 -7.26 -20.40 -1.82
CA SER A 536 -6.09 -19.93 -2.56
C SER A 536 -6.47 -19.55 -4.00
N PRO A 537 -5.97 -18.42 -4.54
CA PRO A 537 -6.16 -18.05 -5.94
C PRO A 537 -5.70 -19.13 -6.94
N GLU A 538 -4.70 -19.92 -6.57
CA GLU A 538 -4.14 -21.00 -7.38
C GLU A 538 -5.13 -22.14 -7.61
N TRP A 539 -6.04 -22.33 -6.66
CA TRP A 539 -7.18 -23.22 -6.87
C TRP A 539 -8.32 -22.48 -7.57
N VAL A 540 -8.75 -21.32 -7.06
CA VAL A 540 -10.02 -20.74 -7.51
C VAL A 540 -9.89 -20.05 -8.88
N ARG A 541 -8.84 -19.24 -9.11
CA ARG A 541 -8.62 -18.46 -10.35
C ARG A 541 -7.76 -19.18 -11.40
N SER A 542 -6.57 -19.64 -11.01
CA SER A 542 -5.54 -20.02 -12.00
C SER A 542 -5.80 -21.35 -12.68
N ARG A 543 -6.73 -22.16 -12.15
CA ARG A 543 -7.05 -23.51 -12.64
C ARG A 543 -5.83 -24.41 -12.81
N ALA A 544 -4.83 -24.26 -11.92
CA ALA A 544 -3.57 -25.00 -12.01
C ALA A 544 -3.71 -26.53 -11.83
N LEU A 545 -4.82 -27.00 -11.24
CA LEU A 545 -5.17 -28.43 -11.17
C LEU A 545 -5.96 -28.87 -12.39
N LEU A 546 -5.71 -30.13 -12.82
CA LEU A 546 -6.50 -30.79 -13.85
C LEU A 546 -8.00 -30.84 -13.48
N PRO A 547 -8.94 -30.81 -14.44
CA PRO A 547 -10.38 -30.79 -14.16
C PRO A 547 -10.87 -31.86 -13.18
N ALA A 548 -10.39 -33.10 -13.32
CA ALA A 548 -10.74 -34.20 -12.42
C ALA A 548 -10.25 -33.98 -10.98
N ALA A 549 -9.07 -33.37 -10.80
CA ALA A 549 -8.56 -33.01 -9.48
C ALA A 549 -9.32 -31.82 -8.89
N ARG A 550 -9.79 -30.87 -9.70
CA ARG A 550 -10.61 -29.75 -9.24
C ARG A 550 -11.97 -30.20 -8.72
N THR A 551 -12.64 -31.11 -9.42
CA THR A 551 -13.93 -31.66 -8.97
C THR A 551 -13.76 -32.53 -7.73
N ALA A 552 -12.72 -33.35 -7.65
CA ALA A 552 -12.38 -34.09 -6.44
C ALA A 552 -12.10 -33.13 -5.26
N LEU A 553 -11.35 -32.05 -5.49
CA LEU A 553 -11.07 -31.05 -4.46
C LEU A 553 -12.34 -30.33 -3.99
N ALA A 554 -13.22 -29.94 -4.91
CA ALA A 554 -14.50 -29.32 -4.57
C ALA A 554 -15.40 -30.26 -3.73
N LEU A 555 -15.37 -31.57 -4.02
CA LEU A 555 -16.08 -32.56 -3.23
C LEU A 555 -15.46 -32.72 -1.83
N ALA A 556 -14.12 -32.70 -1.72
CA ALA A 556 -13.42 -32.75 -0.44
C ALA A 556 -13.71 -31.54 0.47
N PHE A 557 -13.91 -30.38 -0.16
CA PHE A 557 -14.16 -29.09 0.48
C PHE A 557 -15.66 -28.77 0.65
N ALA A 558 -16.55 -29.67 0.24
CA ALA A 558 -17.97 -29.34 0.13
C ALA A 558 -18.67 -28.95 1.45
N ASP A 559 -18.11 -29.41 2.57
CA ASP A 559 -18.68 -29.23 3.91
C ASP A 559 -18.00 -28.11 4.71
N MET A 560 -17.09 -27.35 4.11
CA MET A 560 -16.44 -26.20 4.77
C MET A 560 -17.42 -25.15 5.29
N ALA A 561 -17.00 -24.36 6.27
CA ALA A 561 -17.78 -23.23 6.73
C ALA A 561 -18.04 -22.28 5.55
N ALA A 562 -19.31 -22.00 5.27
CA ALA A 562 -19.68 -21.02 4.26
C ALA A 562 -19.66 -19.63 4.91
N ASP A 563 -19.24 -18.62 4.15
CA ASP A 563 -19.33 -17.21 4.55
C ASP A 563 -20.78 -16.71 4.43
N TRP A 564 -21.51 -17.28 3.48
CA TRP A 564 -22.93 -17.02 3.32
C TRP A 564 -23.64 -18.23 2.74
N GLU A 565 -24.89 -18.37 3.12
CA GLU A 565 -25.78 -19.41 2.63
C GLU A 565 -27.02 -18.80 2.00
N ALA A 566 -27.52 -19.44 0.95
CA ALA A 566 -28.78 -19.08 0.34
C ALA A 566 -29.57 -20.33 -0.07
N VAL A 567 -30.87 -20.16 -0.25
CA VAL A 567 -31.73 -21.13 -0.94
C VAL A 567 -31.89 -20.71 -2.40
N GLY A 568 -31.76 -21.67 -3.31
CA GLY A 568 -31.92 -21.48 -4.74
C GLY A 568 -32.91 -22.47 -5.33
N ARG A 569 -33.55 -22.09 -6.43
CA ARG A 569 -34.44 -22.97 -7.20
C ARG A 569 -33.93 -23.06 -8.63
N ILE A 570 -33.84 -24.28 -9.14
CA ILE A 570 -33.57 -24.50 -10.57
C ILE A 570 -34.84 -24.13 -11.34
N VAL A 571 -34.75 -23.07 -12.16
CA VAL A 571 -35.88 -22.56 -12.95
C VAL A 571 -35.81 -23.00 -14.41
N GLY A 572 -34.68 -23.59 -14.85
CA GLY A 572 -34.53 -24.16 -16.18
C GLY A 572 -33.37 -25.15 -16.26
N ARG A 573 -33.55 -26.20 -17.08
CA ARG A 573 -32.48 -27.11 -17.52
C ARG A 573 -32.63 -27.35 -19.02
N ALA A 574 -31.57 -27.11 -19.78
CA ALA A 574 -31.54 -27.34 -21.23
C ALA A 574 -30.16 -27.85 -21.64
N GLY A 575 -30.03 -29.17 -21.81
CA GLY A 575 -28.73 -29.82 -22.03
C GLY A 575 -27.75 -29.49 -20.90
N GLU A 576 -26.59 -28.96 -21.28
CA GLU A 576 -25.50 -28.52 -20.41
C GLU A 576 -25.80 -27.26 -19.59
N ARG A 577 -26.89 -26.53 -19.88
CA ARG A 577 -27.22 -25.28 -19.21
C ARG A 577 -28.21 -25.47 -18.08
N ILE A 578 -27.92 -24.83 -16.96
CA ILE A 578 -28.80 -24.75 -15.78
C ILE A 578 -29.04 -23.26 -15.48
N GLU A 579 -30.29 -22.91 -15.21
CA GLU A 579 -30.66 -21.59 -14.71
C GLU A 579 -31.21 -21.70 -13.28
N ILE A 580 -30.65 -20.90 -12.37
CA ILE A 580 -30.95 -20.96 -10.94
C ILE A 580 -31.36 -19.58 -10.44
N ALA A 581 -32.56 -19.47 -9.88
CA ALA A 581 -33.00 -18.27 -9.17
C ALA A 581 -32.60 -18.36 -7.70
N THR A 582 -31.90 -17.36 -7.18
CA THR A 582 -31.40 -17.34 -5.78
C THR A 582 -31.07 -15.91 -5.32
N GLY A 583 -30.64 -15.76 -4.06
CA GLY A 583 -30.05 -14.51 -3.56
C GLY A 583 -28.52 -14.59 -3.58
N LEU A 584 -27.86 -13.52 -4.02
CA LEU A 584 -26.41 -13.35 -3.91
C LEU A 584 -26.06 -12.12 -3.10
N PRO A 585 -24.96 -12.09 -2.32
CA PRO A 585 -24.42 -10.85 -1.78
C PRO A 585 -24.30 -9.79 -2.89
N GLY A 586 -24.69 -8.54 -2.61
CA GLY A 586 -24.77 -7.48 -3.63
C GLY A 586 -23.48 -7.32 -4.45
N VAL A 587 -22.32 -7.46 -3.81
CA VAL A 587 -21.00 -7.41 -4.45
C VAL A 587 -20.78 -8.51 -5.50
N LEU A 588 -21.32 -9.72 -5.28
CA LEU A 588 -21.23 -10.85 -6.22
C LEU A 588 -22.26 -10.73 -7.35
N ALA A 589 -23.32 -9.95 -7.14
CA ALA A 589 -24.38 -9.71 -8.12
C ALA A 589 -24.00 -8.63 -9.16
N SER A 590 -23.29 -7.56 -8.75
CA SER A 590 -23.02 -6.39 -9.60
C SER A 590 -21.55 -6.15 -9.94
N GLY A 591 -20.60 -6.92 -9.36
CA GLY A 591 -19.16 -6.67 -9.52
C GLY A 591 -18.32 -7.94 -9.56
N ALA A 592 -17.82 -8.37 -8.39
CA ALA A 592 -16.88 -9.50 -8.26
C ALA A 592 -17.62 -10.84 -8.36
N HIS A 593 -18.03 -11.23 -9.57
CA HIS A 593 -18.74 -12.49 -9.78
C HIS A 593 -17.96 -13.70 -9.21
N PRO A 594 -18.67 -14.75 -8.74
CA PRO A 594 -18.04 -15.99 -8.30
C PRO A 594 -17.04 -16.51 -9.35
N THR A 595 -15.85 -16.88 -8.88
CA THR A 595 -14.73 -17.23 -9.76
C THR A 595 -14.75 -18.70 -10.15
N ALA A 596 -15.24 -19.57 -9.26
CA ALA A 596 -15.51 -20.98 -9.56
C ALA A 596 -16.88 -21.39 -9.01
N ALA A 597 -17.57 -22.28 -9.73
CA ALA A 597 -18.86 -22.81 -9.33
C ALA A 597 -18.85 -24.34 -9.43
N PHE A 598 -19.31 -25.04 -8.40
CA PHE A 598 -19.35 -26.50 -8.37
C PHE A 598 -20.72 -26.99 -7.93
N LEU A 599 -21.35 -27.81 -8.77
CA LEU A 599 -22.56 -28.52 -8.42
C LEU A 599 -22.18 -29.82 -7.71
N ILE A 600 -22.59 -29.96 -6.45
CA ILE A 600 -22.22 -31.07 -5.57
C ILE A 600 -23.39 -32.05 -5.46
N GLY A 601 -23.12 -33.28 -5.90
CA GLY A 601 -23.95 -34.47 -5.65
C GLY A 601 -23.50 -35.23 -4.40
N GLU A 602 -24.06 -36.43 -4.19
CA GLU A 602 -23.75 -37.28 -3.04
C GLU A 602 -22.26 -37.67 -3.01
N ASP A 603 -21.75 -38.24 -4.11
CA ASP A 603 -20.35 -38.66 -4.25
C ASP A 603 -19.67 -38.10 -5.51
N SER A 604 -20.22 -37.03 -6.10
CA SER A 604 -19.67 -36.42 -7.30
C SER A 604 -19.77 -34.89 -7.26
N ALA A 605 -18.88 -34.23 -8.00
CA ALA A 605 -18.93 -32.79 -8.22
C ALA A 605 -18.78 -32.49 -9.71
N THR A 606 -19.50 -31.49 -10.20
CA THR A 606 -19.41 -31.00 -11.57
C THR A 606 -19.04 -29.53 -11.52
N GLU A 607 -17.91 -29.16 -12.13
CA GLU A 607 -17.55 -27.75 -12.30
C GLU A 607 -18.48 -27.10 -13.32
N LEU A 608 -19.02 -25.94 -12.96
CA LEU A 608 -19.89 -25.13 -13.77
C LEU A 608 -19.18 -23.82 -14.13
N ARG A 609 -19.32 -23.39 -15.36
CA ARG A 609 -18.97 -22.04 -15.79
C ARG A 609 -20.17 -21.13 -15.58
N LEU A 610 -19.97 -20.07 -14.81
CA LEU A 610 -20.92 -18.98 -14.71
C LEU A 610 -20.92 -18.18 -16.02
N GLU A 611 -22.03 -18.23 -16.77
CA GLU A 611 -22.20 -17.49 -18.03
C GLU A 611 -22.83 -16.10 -17.78
N ARG A 612 -23.75 -16.01 -16.81
CA ARG A 612 -24.52 -14.78 -16.58
C ARG A 612 -25.04 -14.69 -15.15
N VAL A 613 -25.05 -13.48 -14.60
CA VAL A 613 -25.79 -13.11 -13.39
C VAL A 613 -26.79 -12.03 -13.79
N THR A 614 -28.08 -12.27 -13.62
CA THR A 614 -29.14 -11.32 -13.99
C THR A 614 -29.92 -10.90 -12.75
N PRO A 615 -29.79 -9.65 -12.27
CA PRO A 615 -30.61 -9.15 -11.18
C PRO A 615 -32.11 -9.24 -11.49
N LEU A 616 -32.89 -9.72 -10.52
CA LEU A 616 -34.33 -9.87 -10.61
C LEU A 616 -35.02 -8.74 -9.85
N GLN A 617 -35.98 -8.08 -10.49
CA GLN A 617 -36.81 -7.03 -9.88
C GLN A 617 -37.97 -7.64 -9.08
N ILE A 618 -37.64 -8.52 -8.12
CA ILE A 618 -38.61 -9.27 -7.30
C ILE A 618 -38.17 -9.14 -5.83
N ARG A 619 -39.11 -9.11 -4.88
CA ARG A 619 -38.76 -9.20 -3.45
C ARG A 619 -38.17 -10.59 -3.18
N SER A 620 -37.00 -10.65 -2.52
CA SER A 620 -36.35 -11.90 -2.13
C SER A 620 -37.35 -12.85 -1.47
N SER A 621 -37.51 -14.05 -2.02
CA SER A 621 -38.34 -15.12 -1.44
C SER A 621 -37.51 -16.29 -0.91
N GLY A 622 -36.18 -16.23 -0.99
CA GLY A 622 -35.28 -17.28 -0.54
C GLY A 622 -34.66 -16.93 0.82
N ALA A 623 -34.51 -17.92 1.69
CA ALA A 623 -33.72 -17.76 2.91
C ALA A 623 -32.26 -17.46 2.51
N TYR A 624 -31.71 -16.38 3.08
CA TYR A 624 -30.31 -15.98 2.94
C TYR A 624 -29.76 -15.72 4.34
N ALA A 625 -28.54 -16.19 4.60
CA ALA A 625 -27.82 -15.96 5.83
C ALA A 625 -26.40 -15.50 5.50
N ASP A 626 -26.02 -14.31 5.97
CA ASP A 626 -24.63 -13.90 6.07
C ASP A 626 -24.07 -14.44 7.39
N LEU A 627 -23.12 -15.37 7.30
CA LEU A 627 -22.50 -16.02 8.46
C LEU A 627 -21.28 -15.23 8.97
N THR A 628 -20.83 -14.23 8.24
CA THR A 628 -19.70 -13.34 8.62
C THR A 628 -20.15 -12.04 9.28
N GLY A 629 -21.39 -11.60 9.01
CA GLY A 629 -21.95 -10.32 9.45
C GLY A 629 -21.37 -9.09 8.74
N ARG A 630 -20.63 -9.29 7.64
CA ARG A 630 -19.88 -8.26 6.92
C ARG A 630 -20.30 -8.11 5.46
N LEU A 631 -21.22 -8.94 4.97
CA LEU A 631 -21.62 -8.95 3.57
C LEU A 631 -22.80 -8.00 3.34
N PRO A 632 -22.80 -7.24 2.23
CA PRO A 632 -23.91 -6.37 1.90
C PRO A 632 -25.17 -7.17 1.57
N ALA A 633 -26.32 -6.50 1.70
CA ALA A 633 -27.64 -7.10 1.54
C ALA A 633 -27.76 -7.95 0.24
N PRO A 634 -28.45 -9.10 0.29
CA PRO A 634 -28.54 -9.98 -0.86
C PRO A 634 -29.42 -9.36 -1.96
N VAL A 635 -28.97 -9.51 -3.20
CA VAL A 635 -29.69 -9.17 -4.42
C VAL A 635 -30.29 -10.44 -5.02
N PRO A 636 -31.60 -10.50 -5.28
CA PRO A 636 -32.21 -11.58 -6.04
C PRO A 636 -31.67 -11.63 -7.46
N VAL A 637 -31.25 -12.80 -7.91
CA VAL A 637 -30.63 -12.99 -9.24
C VAL A 637 -31.10 -14.28 -9.91
N SER A 638 -30.99 -14.31 -11.24
CA SER A 638 -30.92 -15.53 -12.05
C SER A 638 -29.47 -15.81 -12.43
N LEU A 639 -28.96 -16.97 -12.04
CA LEU A 639 -27.65 -17.51 -12.39
C LEU A 639 -27.77 -18.41 -13.61
N GLY A 640 -27.17 -18.00 -14.73
CA GLY A 640 -26.97 -18.84 -15.91
C GLY A 640 -25.64 -19.58 -15.81
N LEU A 641 -25.68 -20.90 -15.69
CA LEU A 641 -24.52 -21.77 -15.51
C LEU A 641 -24.45 -22.80 -16.64
N ARG A 642 -23.23 -23.15 -17.07
CA ARG A 642 -22.98 -24.21 -18.06
C ARG A 642 -21.99 -25.26 -17.52
N ALA A 643 -22.33 -26.54 -17.64
CA ALA A 643 -21.43 -27.66 -17.39
C ALA A 643 -20.71 -28.12 -18.67
N GLU A 644 -19.57 -28.81 -18.56
CA GLU A 644 -18.92 -29.44 -19.73
C GLU A 644 -19.68 -30.68 -20.26
N ALA A 645 -20.53 -31.28 -19.43
CA ALA A 645 -21.39 -32.40 -19.78
C ALA A 645 -22.72 -32.30 -19.02
N GLN A 646 -23.71 -33.12 -19.38
CA GLN A 646 -25.02 -33.10 -18.71
C GLN A 646 -24.85 -33.31 -17.18
N PRO A 647 -25.21 -32.31 -16.36
CA PRO A 647 -25.01 -32.40 -14.92
C PRO A 647 -25.90 -33.50 -14.30
N PRO A 648 -25.38 -34.27 -13.32
CA PRO A 648 -26.07 -35.43 -12.77
C PRO A 648 -27.42 -35.05 -12.14
N ALA A 649 -28.43 -35.91 -12.34
CA ALA A 649 -29.71 -35.77 -11.69
C ALA A 649 -29.54 -36.10 -10.19
N GLY A 650 -29.91 -35.17 -9.30
CA GLY A 650 -29.86 -35.38 -7.85
C GLY A 650 -28.90 -34.47 -7.07
N ALA A 651 -28.07 -33.66 -7.73
CA ALA A 651 -27.26 -32.67 -7.02
C ALA A 651 -28.13 -31.57 -6.39
N ARG A 652 -27.94 -31.34 -5.07
CA ARG A 652 -28.76 -30.43 -4.25
C ARG A 652 -28.00 -29.25 -3.67
N ARG A 653 -26.71 -29.13 -3.95
CA ARG A 653 -25.87 -28.04 -3.42
C ARG A 653 -25.03 -27.44 -4.52
N LEU A 654 -24.98 -26.12 -4.58
CA LEU A 654 -24.09 -25.35 -5.43
C LEU A 654 -23.10 -24.61 -4.54
N LEU A 655 -21.81 -24.81 -4.77
CA LEU A 655 -20.75 -24.01 -4.17
C LEU A 655 -20.37 -22.90 -5.15
N LEU A 656 -20.29 -21.68 -4.64
CA LEU A 656 -19.79 -20.51 -5.35
C LEU A 656 -18.56 -20.01 -4.61
N LEU A 657 -17.40 -20.13 -5.25
CA LEU A 657 -16.11 -19.86 -4.62
C LEU A 657 -15.52 -18.55 -5.16
N THR A 658 -15.01 -17.73 -4.25
CA THR A 658 -14.09 -16.62 -4.51
C THR A 658 -12.75 -16.93 -3.85
N ASP A 659 -11.74 -16.10 -4.08
CA ASP A 659 -10.42 -16.25 -3.44
C ASP A 659 -10.49 -16.07 -1.93
N ASP A 660 -11.48 -15.34 -1.44
CA ASP A 660 -11.61 -14.93 -0.05
C ASP A 660 -12.81 -15.54 0.67
N GLY A 661 -13.68 -16.27 -0.04
CA GLY A 661 -14.87 -16.83 0.58
C GLY A 661 -15.59 -17.96 -0.15
N VAL A 662 -16.43 -18.63 0.63
CA VAL A 662 -17.20 -19.82 0.25
C VAL A 662 -18.68 -19.49 0.37
N GLY A 663 -19.36 -19.39 -0.77
CA GLY A 663 -20.81 -19.30 -0.85
C GLY A 663 -21.46 -20.67 -1.02
N ARG A 664 -22.55 -20.94 -0.28
CA ARG A 664 -23.32 -22.18 -0.44
C ARG A 664 -24.77 -21.88 -0.79
N ILE A 665 -25.23 -22.47 -1.89
CA ILE A 665 -26.64 -22.43 -2.28
C ILE A 665 -27.24 -23.83 -2.16
N SER A 666 -28.23 -23.98 -1.29
CA SER A 666 -29.06 -25.18 -1.20
C SER A 666 -30.14 -25.13 -2.26
N LEU A 667 -30.18 -26.12 -3.14
CA LEU A 667 -31.12 -26.21 -4.25
C LEU A 667 -32.38 -26.97 -3.81
N GLU A 668 -33.53 -26.29 -3.86
CA GLU A 668 -34.83 -26.93 -3.63
C GLU A 668 -35.07 -28.01 -4.69
N ALA A 669 -35.67 -29.13 -4.27
CA ALA A 669 -36.19 -30.10 -5.21
C ALA A 669 -37.29 -29.43 -6.03
N SER A 670 -37.19 -29.55 -7.36
CA SER A 670 -38.17 -29.02 -8.31
C SER A 670 -39.55 -29.63 -8.13
#